data_AF-A0A9P6G5R2-F1
#
_entry.id   AF-A0A9P6G5R2-F1
#
_cell.length_a   1.000
_cell.length_b   1.000
_cell.length_c   1.000
_cell.angle_alpha   90.00
_cell.angle_beta   90.00
_cell.angle_gamma   90.00
#
_symmetry.space_group_name_H-M   'P 1'
#
loop_
_entity.id
_entity.type
_entity.pdbx_description
1 polymer ?
#
loop_
_entity_poly.entity_id
_entity_poly.type
_entity_poly.pdbx_seq_one_letter_code
_entity_poly.pdbx_strand_id
1 'polypeptide(L)'
;MVVCTVNKAKLPGQGAMLAGARELPISARPEHMLHDASAYIRAPPEANDGWAPSPYAEIMLAWTRSNSERGIRAYCSRQPRHVRYLRDLDMFLAGKCFAISGAASGIGQGVANHLATLGAHLSLGDIDLERVTAQAEKLRASGCTCIATRVDVRQRADIDDWIGSTVEALGRLDGAVNCAGVFSATGDSNPIASKSEEEWDDVIDINLTGMFRCLRAELAAMTRGGSVVNLTSTVGMQGLPFAAPYCVSKHGVCVSSPLTRSIADAWKIIGLTRCAAKECASRRIRVNAVAPGTIDTPMLGPNTGRSRDEMLAEVAGHTPMNRLGTVEEIAKTVAFLLSEDSSFTTGAVVLSLLSTIMSAFEDFVNNSFHLDFGTLFRPANATQPLAEGYGLLLCSLCVIYASAYMTYNIYFHPLARFPGPFWARSTLLWRLFHTMGGRFHRAIDREHKRYAPNELSFSSVSSWKAIYGHQPPGKQPHIKSEFYNMYGSGYKSLCVGSERDPTRHVGMKRNLTSAFSTRALLEQEDIVDRCVNEFVTTIGAAEGAHTTGLNMTKWYEMISFDILGEMAFGESFHAVESGKSTSPHLLCLCLSNRCAGHPHFWSELIVSHLYFITVLDNLRRYPLFATIGRFLLPFATTSVRDKHSGFTREKVDRRLAAKAPRTDFMTTLISKVSSGEIEKEEMTAHASTLVIAGGETTSTFLAAVTYYLLSTPKTYHCLQREIREAFDSYEDIDASSAQKLPYLQAVIAEGLRMYPPGSQGFPRVSSGVEIDGHWVPAGAEMYTSAWTVTHDAKYFPEPFVFNPERWIDPHAIDVKEASQPFSLGPRGCLGRNFAYVEMNLILAKMHWTYDFDLVDKELDWEANSHIHVMWWKPDLWVRLVPKDKA
;
A
#
# COMPACT_ATOMS: atom_id res chain seq x y z
N MET A 1 -48.30 -26.99 8.30
CA MET A 1 -48.30 -28.45 8.55
C MET A 1 -46.95 -28.77 9.19
N VAL A 2 -46.85 -28.70 10.53
CA VAL A 2 -46.87 -29.85 11.49
C VAL A 2 -45.55 -30.65 11.41
N VAL A 3 -44.74 -30.90 12.45
CA VAL A 3 -44.78 -30.72 13.92
C VAL A 3 -43.37 -30.97 14.51
N CYS A 4 -43.08 -30.39 15.68
CA CYS A 4 -41.93 -30.61 16.59
C CYS A 4 -41.75 -32.06 17.09
N THR A 5 -40.56 -32.43 17.60
CA THR A 5 -40.43 -32.98 18.98
C THR A 5 -38.98 -33.09 19.48
N VAL A 6 -38.86 -32.86 20.78
CA VAL A 6 -37.70 -32.88 21.70
C VAL A 6 -37.62 -34.25 22.37
N ASN A 7 -36.42 -34.76 22.73
CA ASN A 7 -36.26 -35.42 24.04
C ASN A 7 -34.80 -35.63 24.52
N LYS A 8 -34.60 -35.33 25.82
CA LYS A 8 -33.42 -35.56 26.68
C LYS A 8 -33.61 -36.86 27.50
N ALA A 9 -32.53 -37.58 27.80
CA ALA A 9 -32.30 -38.44 28.99
C ALA A 9 -30.90 -39.08 28.87
N LYS A 10 -30.09 -39.46 29.87
CA LYS A 10 -29.98 -39.35 31.34
C LYS A 10 -28.58 -39.93 31.67
N LEU A 11 -27.85 -39.39 32.65
CA LEU A 11 -26.71 -40.04 33.34
C LEU A 11 -27.24 -41.03 34.41
N PRO A 12 -26.46 -42.02 34.94
CA PRO A 12 -25.71 -41.77 36.19
C PRO A 12 -24.47 -42.67 36.53
N GLY A 13 -23.66 -42.18 37.50
CA GLY A 13 -22.96 -42.98 38.55
C GLY A 13 -21.42 -42.99 38.49
N GLN A 14 -20.61 -43.02 39.57
CA GLN A 14 -20.69 -42.68 41.01
C GLN A 14 -19.28 -42.95 41.64
N GLY A 15 -18.92 -42.31 42.77
CA GLY A 15 -17.90 -42.73 43.77
C GLY A 15 -16.51 -42.03 43.68
N ALA A 16 -15.98 -41.19 44.59
CA ALA A 16 -15.86 -41.10 46.07
C ALA A 16 -14.43 -41.45 46.59
N MET A 17 -13.71 -40.49 47.21
CA MET A 17 -13.12 -40.54 48.58
C MET A 17 -12.08 -39.44 48.87
N LEU A 18 -11.97 -39.11 50.17
CA LEU A 18 -11.37 -37.94 50.83
C LEU A 18 -10.03 -38.24 51.55
N ALA A 19 -9.33 -37.15 51.92
CA ALA A 19 -8.65 -36.87 53.20
C ALA A 19 -7.11 -36.92 53.29
N GLY A 20 -6.54 -35.87 53.92
CA GLY A 20 -5.23 -35.88 54.59
C GLY A 20 -4.51 -34.52 54.67
N ALA A 21 -4.56 -33.83 55.81
CA ALA A 21 -3.76 -32.64 56.15
C ALA A 21 -3.19 -32.76 57.58
N ARG A 22 -1.94 -32.28 57.80
CA ARG A 22 -1.24 -31.88 59.08
C ARG A 22 0.19 -31.41 58.72
N GLU A 23 0.59 -30.13 58.83
CA GLU A 23 1.13 -29.32 59.98
C GLU A 23 2.70 -29.20 60.05
N LEU A 24 3.23 -28.04 59.58
CA LEU A 24 4.31 -27.08 60.05
C LEU A 24 5.68 -27.53 60.66
N PRO A 25 6.77 -26.70 60.81
CA PRO A 25 6.93 -25.21 60.66
C PRO A 25 8.27 -24.59 60.06
N ILE A 26 8.17 -23.30 59.67
CA ILE A 26 9.07 -22.10 59.84
C ILE A 26 10.47 -21.99 59.17
N SER A 27 10.63 -20.96 58.29
CA SER A 27 11.54 -19.80 58.50
C SER A 27 11.37 -18.66 57.46
N ALA A 28 10.93 -17.47 57.95
CA ALA A 28 11.22 -16.05 57.57
C ALA A 28 11.41 -15.65 56.07
N ARG A 29 10.84 -14.57 55.48
CA ARG A 29 10.38 -13.22 55.91
C ARG A 29 9.77 -12.47 54.66
N PRO A 30 9.25 -11.22 54.72
CA PRO A 30 7.83 -10.88 54.54
C PRO A 30 7.41 -10.22 53.21
N GLU A 31 6.17 -10.50 52.82
CA GLU A 31 5.34 -9.74 51.87
C GLU A 31 4.64 -8.57 52.58
N HIS A 32 4.62 -7.38 51.97
CA HIS A 32 3.62 -6.35 52.27
C HIS A 32 3.31 -5.54 51.00
N MET A 33 2.01 -5.30 50.81
CA MET A 33 1.33 -4.37 49.87
C MET A 33 0.99 -4.85 48.45
N LEU A 34 -0.09 -5.65 48.35
CA LEU A 34 -1.07 -5.58 47.25
C LEU A 34 -2.50 -5.81 47.81
N HIS A 35 -3.03 -4.80 48.51
CA HIS A 35 -4.47 -4.51 48.57
C HIS A 35 -4.59 -3.16 47.84
N ASP A 36 -5.30 -2.98 46.74
CA ASP A 36 -6.76 -2.90 46.67
C ASP A 36 -7.16 -2.74 45.18
N ALA A 37 -7.93 -3.68 44.62
CA ALA A 37 -8.47 -3.57 43.26
C ALA A 37 -9.92 -4.07 43.18
N SER A 38 -10.68 -3.88 44.26
CA SER A 38 -12.10 -4.28 44.34
C SER A 38 -13.10 -3.12 44.27
N ALA A 39 -12.68 -1.91 43.87
CA ALA A 39 -13.52 -0.72 43.99
C ALA A 39 -14.18 -0.18 42.70
N TYR A 40 -14.12 -0.85 41.54
CA TYR A 40 -14.75 -0.34 40.31
C TYR A 40 -15.53 -1.38 39.50
N ILE A 41 -16.59 -1.95 40.07
CA ILE A 41 -17.73 -2.45 39.28
C ILE A 41 -19.03 -2.10 40.03
N ARG A 42 -19.62 -0.94 39.73
CA ARG A 42 -21.06 -0.70 39.97
C ARG A 42 -21.78 -0.85 38.63
N ALA A 43 -22.77 -1.73 38.60
CA ALA A 43 -23.65 -1.93 37.45
C ALA A 43 -24.58 -0.71 37.23
N PRO A 44 -24.95 -0.38 35.98
CA PRO A 44 -26.06 0.55 35.71
C PRO A 44 -27.42 -0.17 35.88
N PRO A 45 -28.48 0.52 36.33
CA PRO A 45 -29.83 -0.02 36.41
C PRO A 45 -30.59 0.14 35.07
N GLU A 46 -31.25 -0.96 34.69
CA GLU A 46 -32.47 -1.13 33.88
C GLU A 46 -32.92 -0.03 32.89
N ALA A 47 -33.01 -0.38 31.60
CA ALA A 47 -34.14 -0.02 30.71
C ALA A 47 -34.14 -0.83 29.37
N ASN A 48 -35.10 -1.74 29.27
CA ASN A 48 -35.94 -2.17 28.13
C ASN A 48 -35.57 -1.80 26.67
N ASP A 49 -35.27 -2.83 25.85
CA ASP A 49 -36.15 -3.39 24.79
C ASP A 49 -35.36 -3.93 23.56
N GLY A 50 -35.52 -5.22 23.27
CA GLY A 50 -35.72 -5.66 21.87
C GLY A 50 -34.60 -6.31 21.04
N TRP A 51 -33.42 -6.67 21.56
CA TRP A 51 -32.43 -7.47 20.80
C TRP A 51 -32.09 -8.78 21.52
N ALA A 52 -32.34 -9.92 20.86
CA ALA A 52 -31.88 -11.22 21.33
C ALA A 52 -30.34 -11.28 21.28
N PRO A 53 -29.66 -11.69 22.36
CA PRO A 53 -28.20 -11.79 22.36
C PRO A 53 -27.71 -12.91 21.44
N SER A 54 -26.63 -12.62 20.71
CA SER A 54 -25.91 -13.54 19.83
C SER A 54 -25.51 -14.86 20.54
N PRO A 55 -25.52 -16.02 19.85
CA PRO A 55 -25.08 -17.32 20.39
C PRO A 55 -23.68 -17.32 21.04
N TYR A 56 -22.86 -16.31 20.74
CA TYR A 56 -21.53 -16.14 21.34
C TYR A 56 -21.54 -15.76 22.83
N ALA A 57 -22.60 -15.07 23.30
CA ALA A 57 -22.66 -14.62 24.69
C ALA A 57 -22.93 -15.78 25.68
N GLU A 58 -23.76 -16.76 25.28
CA GLU A 58 -24.02 -17.95 26.11
C GLU A 58 -22.83 -18.91 26.18
N ILE A 59 -22.04 -19.00 25.10
CA ILE A 59 -20.83 -19.85 25.07
C ILE A 59 -19.75 -19.31 26.01
N MET A 60 -19.58 -17.97 26.08
CA MET A 60 -18.63 -17.32 27.01
C MET A 60 -19.06 -17.45 28.48
N LEU A 61 -20.36 -17.40 28.77
CA LEU A 61 -20.90 -17.59 30.11
C LEU A 61 -20.90 -19.06 30.56
N ALA A 62 -21.01 -20.01 29.62
CA ALA A 62 -20.85 -21.44 29.90
C ALA A 62 -19.38 -21.82 30.14
N TRP A 63 -18.44 -21.18 29.44
CA TRP A 63 -17.00 -21.40 29.63
C TRP A 63 -16.52 -20.96 31.02
N THR A 64 -16.96 -19.79 31.49
CA THR A 64 -16.58 -19.21 32.79
C THR A 64 -17.11 -19.98 34.00
N ARG A 65 -18.24 -20.70 33.88
CA ARG A 65 -18.81 -21.51 34.98
C ARG A 65 -18.16 -22.88 35.14
N SER A 66 -17.38 -23.36 34.15
CA SER A 66 -16.85 -24.73 34.14
C SER A 66 -15.44 -24.89 34.74
N ASN A 67 -14.70 -23.81 34.98
CA ASN A 67 -13.32 -23.88 35.44
C ASN A 67 -13.18 -23.47 36.91
N SER A 68 -13.16 -24.47 37.80
CA SER A 68 -12.81 -24.31 39.22
C SER A 68 -11.39 -23.74 39.41
N GLU A 69 -11.14 -23.05 40.52
CA GLU A 69 -9.90 -22.34 40.88
C GLU A 69 -8.58 -23.14 40.70
N ARG A 70 -8.63 -24.47 40.64
CA ARG A 70 -7.46 -25.30 40.30
C ARG A 70 -7.02 -25.18 38.83
N GLY A 71 -7.96 -24.97 37.90
CA GLY A 71 -7.66 -24.74 36.48
C GLY A 71 -6.95 -23.41 36.25
N ILE A 72 -7.29 -22.39 37.03
CA ILE A 72 -6.68 -21.06 36.96
C ILE A 72 -5.23 -21.11 37.46
N ARG A 73 -4.93 -21.83 38.57
CA ARG A 73 -3.54 -22.00 39.04
C ARG A 73 -2.67 -22.78 38.04
N ALA A 74 -3.22 -23.79 37.38
CA ALA A 74 -2.51 -24.53 36.34
C ALA A 74 -2.25 -23.69 35.07
N TYR A 75 -3.20 -22.81 34.71
CA TYR A 75 -3.06 -21.87 33.59
C TYR A 75 -2.03 -20.76 33.87
N CYS A 76 -1.98 -20.23 35.09
CA CYS A 76 -0.95 -19.25 35.49
C CYS A 76 0.47 -19.83 35.50
N SER A 77 0.64 -21.14 35.72
CA SER A 77 1.94 -21.81 35.64
C SER A 77 2.43 -22.09 34.22
N ARG A 78 1.59 -21.86 33.20
CA ARG A 78 1.88 -22.06 31.78
C ARG A 78 1.47 -20.82 30.98
N GLN A 79 2.21 -19.71 31.18
CA GLN A 79 2.09 -18.53 30.33
C GLN A 79 3.20 -18.49 29.25
N PRO A 80 2.91 -17.94 28.05
CA PRO A 80 3.77 -18.04 26.86
C PRO A 80 4.70 -16.82 26.73
N ARG A 81 5.97 -17.09 26.35
CA ARG A 81 7.00 -16.26 25.66
C ARG A 81 7.27 -14.78 26.03
N HIS A 82 6.35 -13.97 26.56
CA HIS A 82 6.57 -12.54 26.76
C HIS A 82 7.49 -12.16 27.94
N VAL A 83 7.57 -12.98 29.00
CA VAL A 83 8.50 -12.74 30.12
C VAL A 83 9.92 -13.26 29.83
N ARG A 84 10.08 -14.13 28.83
CA ARG A 84 11.39 -14.64 28.42
C ARG A 84 12.19 -13.58 27.65
N TYR A 85 11.51 -12.73 26.87
CA TYR A 85 12.13 -11.71 26.03
C TYR A 85 12.95 -10.66 26.81
N LEU A 86 12.50 -10.27 28.01
CA LEU A 86 13.26 -9.36 28.87
C LEU A 86 14.49 -10.04 29.51
N ARG A 87 14.37 -11.33 29.85
CA ARG A 87 15.48 -12.14 30.39
C ARG A 87 16.54 -12.48 29.34
N ASP A 88 16.17 -12.54 28.07
CA ASP A 88 17.09 -12.80 26.96
C ASP A 88 17.85 -11.52 26.54
N LEU A 89 17.24 -10.32 26.66
CA LEU A 89 17.93 -9.03 26.42
C LEU A 89 19.11 -8.81 27.39
N ASP A 90 18.93 -9.21 28.66
CA ASP A 90 19.98 -9.19 29.70
C ASP A 90 21.24 -9.96 29.25
N MET A 91 21.11 -11.00 28.40
CA MET A 91 22.25 -11.80 27.93
C MET A 91 22.99 -11.18 26.73
N PHE A 92 22.38 -10.25 25.97
CA PHE A 92 22.97 -9.74 24.72
C PHE A 92 23.80 -8.45 24.87
N LEU A 93 23.58 -7.71 25.96
CA LEU A 93 24.28 -6.46 26.27
C LEU A 93 25.23 -6.58 27.47
N ALA A 94 25.11 -7.64 28.27
CA ALA A 94 25.99 -7.91 29.39
C ALA A 94 27.47 -8.00 28.96
N GLY A 95 28.34 -7.28 29.67
CA GLY A 95 29.79 -7.24 29.43
C GLY A 95 30.23 -6.49 28.17
N LYS A 96 29.29 -5.94 27.37
CA LYS A 96 29.62 -5.07 26.23
C LYS A 96 29.87 -3.64 26.71
N CYS A 97 30.78 -2.94 26.04
CA CYS A 97 31.17 -1.57 26.41
C CYS A 97 30.48 -0.51 25.53
N PHE A 98 29.79 0.44 26.16
CA PHE A 98 29.09 1.54 25.48
C PHE A 98 29.57 2.92 25.95
N ALA A 99 29.90 3.78 24.98
CA ALA A 99 30.17 5.20 25.23
C ALA A 99 28.88 6.03 25.11
N ILE A 100 28.61 6.93 26.06
CA ILE A 100 27.39 7.76 26.07
C ILE A 100 27.79 9.22 26.27
N SER A 101 27.49 10.08 25.29
CA SER A 101 27.66 11.53 25.42
C SER A 101 26.40 12.20 25.97
N GLY A 102 26.55 13.27 26.77
CA GLY A 102 25.41 13.89 27.46
C GLY A 102 24.87 13.01 28.58
N ALA A 103 25.74 12.21 29.20
CA ALA A 103 25.33 11.17 30.13
C ALA A 103 24.81 11.70 31.46
N ALA A 104 25.07 12.96 31.84
CA ALA A 104 24.80 13.48 33.18
C ALA A 104 23.32 13.85 33.44
N SER A 105 22.48 13.93 32.40
CA SER A 105 21.09 14.35 32.54
C SER A 105 20.14 13.80 31.45
N GLY A 106 18.83 13.90 31.70
CA GLY A 106 17.79 13.63 30.71
C GLY A 106 17.85 12.24 30.09
N ILE A 107 17.77 12.18 28.75
CA ILE A 107 17.77 10.90 28.00
C ILE A 107 19.10 10.15 28.16
N GLY A 108 20.25 10.85 28.10
CA GLY A 108 21.57 10.21 28.22
C GLY A 108 21.75 9.53 29.58
N GLN A 109 21.29 10.18 30.65
CA GLN A 109 21.28 9.58 32.00
C GLN A 109 20.36 8.36 32.09
N GLY A 110 19.17 8.42 31.51
CA GLY A 110 18.26 7.28 31.50
C GLY A 110 18.79 6.09 30.72
N VAL A 111 19.41 6.34 29.56
CA VAL A 111 20.08 5.29 28.78
C VAL A 111 21.21 4.65 29.60
N ALA A 112 22.03 5.44 30.28
CA ALA A 112 23.10 4.92 31.13
C ALA A 112 22.54 4.04 32.27
N ASN A 113 21.49 4.50 32.95
CA ASN A 113 20.83 3.72 34.01
C ASN A 113 20.27 2.40 33.47
N HIS A 114 19.55 2.45 32.34
CA HIS A 114 18.93 1.27 31.76
C HIS A 114 19.99 0.26 31.27
N LEU A 115 21.03 0.70 30.56
CA LEU A 115 22.11 -0.18 30.11
C LEU A 115 22.89 -0.80 31.28
N ALA A 116 23.07 -0.06 32.38
CA ALA A 116 23.67 -0.62 33.60
C ALA A 116 22.83 -1.77 34.19
N THR A 117 21.49 -1.67 34.16
CA THR A 117 20.61 -2.77 34.60
C THR A 117 20.73 -4.03 33.73
N LEU A 118 21.15 -3.86 32.46
CA LEU A 118 21.37 -4.95 31.51
C LEU A 118 22.81 -5.49 31.56
N GLY A 119 23.62 -5.08 32.54
CA GLY A 119 24.98 -5.58 32.77
C GLY A 119 26.04 -5.03 31.82
N ALA A 120 25.78 -3.93 31.13
CA ALA A 120 26.75 -3.28 30.25
C ALA A 120 27.88 -2.57 31.01
N HIS A 121 29.05 -2.44 30.39
CA HIS A 121 30.12 -1.54 30.84
C HIS A 121 29.95 -0.17 30.18
N LEU A 122 30.11 0.92 30.94
CA LEU A 122 29.75 2.25 30.46
C LEU A 122 30.91 3.24 30.52
N SER A 123 31.09 3.99 29.44
CA SER A 123 31.92 5.19 29.42
C SER A 123 31.02 6.41 29.33
N LEU A 124 30.95 7.21 30.39
CA LEU A 124 30.05 8.34 30.52
C LEU A 124 30.80 9.64 30.24
N GLY A 125 30.40 10.35 29.18
CA GLY A 125 30.95 11.64 28.79
C GLY A 125 29.92 12.76 28.98
N ASP A 126 30.31 13.82 29.68
CA ASP A 126 29.52 15.04 29.80
C ASP A 126 30.41 16.26 30.03
N ILE A 127 29.93 17.46 29.72
CA ILE A 127 30.66 18.71 29.99
C ILE A 127 30.69 19.01 31.49
N ASP A 128 29.66 18.58 32.22
CA ASP A 128 29.56 18.71 33.68
C ASP A 128 30.21 17.50 34.36
N LEU A 129 31.50 17.64 34.68
CA LEU A 129 32.32 16.60 35.29
C LEU A 129 31.76 16.15 36.65
N GLU A 130 31.22 17.08 37.45
CA GLU A 130 30.73 16.77 38.79
C GLU A 130 29.49 15.87 38.71
N ARG A 131 28.51 16.23 37.88
CA ARG A 131 27.29 15.43 37.71
C ARG A 131 27.56 14.07 37.09
N VAL A 132 28.41 13.99 36.06
CA VAL A 132 28.71 12.71 35.41
C VAL A 132 29.51 11.79 36.34
N THR A 133 30.39 12.34 37.18
CA THR A 133 31.12 11.58 38.21
C THR A 133 30.17 11.05 39.28
N ALA A 134 29.26 11.89 39.79
CA ALA A 134 28.26 11.47 40.77
C ALA A 134 27.33 10.38 40.20
N GLN A 135 27.00 10.43 38.91
CA GLN A 135 26.24 9.38 38.24
C GLN A 135 27.03 8.08 38.11
N ALA A 136 28.31 8.15 37.70
CA ALA A 136 29.17 6.98 37.64
C ALA A 136 29.33 6.32 39.01
N GLU A 137 29.45 7.10 40.09
CA GLU A 137 29.50 6.56 41.45
C GLU A 137 28.22 5.80 41.83
N LYS A 138 27.04 6.35 41.47
CA LYS A 138 25.75 5.65 41.67
C LYS A 138 25.68 4.34 40.90
N LEU A 139 26.13 4.32 39.64
CA LEU A 139 26.14 3.11 38.81
C LEU A 139 27.14 2.07 39.33
N ARG A 140 28.34 2.49 39.76
CA ARG A 140 29.31 1.60 40.40
C ARG A 140 28.78 0.99 41.69
N ALA A 141 28.05 1.77 42.49
CA ALA A 141 27.39 1.26 43.70
C ALA A 141 26.32 0.18 43.38
N SER A 142 25.73 0.22 42.19
CA SER A 142 24.81 -0.81 41.68
C SER A 142 25.52 -2.02 41.01
N GLY A 143 26.85 -2.05 41.00
CA GLY A 143 27.65 -3.14 40.44
C GLY A 143 28.06 -2.98 38.97
N CYS A 144 27.79 -1.82 38.35
CA CYS A 144 28.17 -1.52 36.96
C CYS A 144 29.64 -1.08 36.86
N THR A 145 30.39 -1.64 35.91
CA THR A 145 31.72 -1.13 35.54
C THR A 145 31.54 0.13 34.69
N CYS A 146 31.92 1.30 35.20
CA CYS A 146 31.87 2.52 34.40
C CYS A 146 32.97 3.53 34.69
N ILE A 147 33.30 4.35 33.68
CA ILE A 147 34.21 5.49 33.78
C ILE A 147 33.44 6.79 33.51
N ALA A 148 33.91 7.88 34.10
CA ALA A 148 33.36 9.22 33.90
C ALA A 148 34.46 10.13 33.38
N THR A 149 34.16 10.88 32.33
CA THR A 149 35.12 11.77 31.68
C THR A 149 34.44 13.10 31.36
N ARG A 150 35.15 14.21 31.59
CA ARG A 150 34.73 15.51 31.10
C ARG A 150 34.89 15.53 29.59
N VAL A 151 33.81 15.73 28.86
CA VAL A 151 33.81 15.75 27.39
C VAL A 151 33.02 16.97 26.91
N ASP A 152 33.73 17.97 26.37
CA ASP A 152 33.09 18.99 25.56
C ASP A 152 33.01 18.49 24.11
N VAL A 153 31.80 18.16 23.63
CA VAL A 153 31.61 17.64 22.27
C VAL A 153 31.98 18.66 21.17
N ARG A 154 32.17 19.92 21.53
CA ARG A 154 32.72 20.94 20.61
C ARG A 154 34.22 20.77 20.37
N GLN A 155 34.92 20.13 21.31
CA GLN A 155 36.36 19.94 21.24
C GLN A 155 36.70 18.55 20.72
N ARG A 156 37.40 18.50 19.57
CA ARG A 156 37.81 17.24 18.97
C ARG A 156 38.77 16.45 19.86
N ALA A 157 39.70 17.15 20.54
CA ALA A 157 40.70 16.52 21.41
C ALA A 157 40.03 15.78 22.57
N ASP A 158 39.09 16.43 23.27
CA ASP A 158 38.33 15.82 24.36
C ASP A 158 37.62 14.51 23.94
N ILE A 159 37.05 14.46 22.74
CA ILE A 159 36.39 13.26 22.21
C ILE A 159 37.39 12.17 21.86
N ASP A 160 38.48 12.52 21.15
CA ASP A 160 39.51 11.57 20.74
C ASP A 160 40.19 10.95 21.99
N ASP A 161 40.48 11.76 23.01
CA ASP A 161 41.04 11.34 24.30
C ASP A 161 40.04 10.49 25.11
N TRP A 162 38.76 10.86 25.13
CA TRP A 162 37.71 10.11 25.83
C TRP A 162 37.51 8.71 25.23
N ILE A 163 37.40 8.59 23.91
CA ILE A 163 37.25 7.30 23.24
C ILE A 163 38.54 6.48 23.37
N GLY A 164 39.72 7.09 23.26
CA GLY A 164 41.00 6.43 23.52
C GLY A 164 41.07 5.84 24.94
N SER A 165 40.76 6.65 25.95
CA SER A 165 40.72 6.25 27.35
C SER A 165 39.66 5.17 27.61
N THR A 166 38.55 5.19 26.87
CA THR A 166 37.50 4.17 26.95
C THR A 166 38.03 2.80 26.49
N VAL A 167 38.73 2.76 25.36
CA VAL A 167 39.33 1.51 24.85
C VAL A 167 40.45 1.03 25.76
N GLU A 168 41.24 1.93 26.34
CA GLU A 168 42.30 1.57 27.30
C GLU A 168 41.73 1.01 28.61
N ALA A 169 40.74 1.66 29.19
CA ALA A 169 40.19 1.28 30.50
C ALA A 169 39.20 0.10 30.43
N LEU A 170 38.43 -0.02 29.36
CA LEU A 170 37.37 -1.03 29.20
C LEU A 170 37.70 -2.09 28.14
N GLY A 171 38.87 -1.99 27.50
CA GLY A 171 39.45 -2.98 26.57
C GLY A 171 38.90 -2.94 25.14
N ARG A 172 37.68 -2.43 24.94
CA ARG A 172 37.02 -2.35 23.62
C ARG A 172 35.88 -1.34 23.63
N LEU A 173 35.34 -1.04 22.44
CA LEU A 173 34.10 -0.30 22.26
C LEU A 173 33.13 -1.13 21.40
N ASP A 174 31.98 -1.51 21.98
CA ASP A 174 30.95 -2.33 21.32
C ASP A 174 29.79 -1.50 20.77
N GLY A 175 29.58 -0.31 21.33
CA GLY A 175 28.58 0.61 20.81
C GLY A 175 28.71 2.00 21.40
N ALA A 176 27.89 2.92 20.90
CA ALA A 176 27.87 4.28 21.41
C ALA A 176 26.49 4.93 21.27
N VAL A 177 26.22 5.92 22.13
CA VAL A 177 24.98 6.70 22.14
C VAL A 177 25.32 8.18 22.14
N ASN A 178 25.02 8.83 21.01
CA ASN A 178 25.24 10.25 20.82
C ASN A 178 24.02 11.05 21.26
N CYS A 179 23.98 11.42 22.54
CA CYS A 179 22.83 12.07 23.19
C CYS A 179 23.08 13.53 23.60
N ALA A 180 24.32 14.01 23.58
CA ALA A 180 24.62 15.41 23.91
C ALA A 180 23.82 16.38 23.02
N GLY A 181 23.13 17.33 23.66
CA GLY A 181 22.44 18.40 22.96
C GLY A 181 21.73 19.40 23.86
N VAL A 182 21.51 20.61 23.35
CA VAL A 182 20.89 21.74 24.04
C VAL A 182 19.77 22.34 23.21
N PHE A 183 18.71 22.82 23.86
CA PHE A 183 17.58 23.50 23.20
C PHE A 183 17.89 24.96 22.86
N SER A 184 18.59 25.65 23.76
CA SER A 184 19.18 26.97 23.57
C SER A 184 20.45 27.05 24.43
N ALA A 185 21.47 27.75 23.96
CA ALA A 185 22.71 27.99 24.71
C ALA A 185 22.56 29.12 25.75
N THR A 186 21.62 30.04 25.53
CA THR A 186 21.41 31.26 26.34
C THR A 186 20.05 31.31 27.05
N GLY A 187 19.12 30.40 26.72
CA GLY A 187 17.76 30.37 27.24
C GLY A 187 16.82 31.39 26.59
N ASP A 188 17.26 32.01 25.49
CA ASP A 188 16.51 33.04 24.78
C ASP A 188 15.33 32.43 23.97
N SER A 189 14.14 33.02 24.09
CA SER A 189 12.92 32.64 23.35
C SER A 189 12.55 33.68 22.27
N ASN A 190 13.51 34.46 21.80
CA ASN A 190 13.28 35.50 20.80
C ASN A 190 12.79 34.97 19.44
N PRO A 191 11.98 35.75 18.70
CA PRO A 191 11.65 35.47 17.30
C PRO A 191 12.89 35.29 16.42
N ILE A 192 12.75 34.57 15.31
CA ILE A 192 13.86 34.29 14.37
C ILE A 192 14.57 35.57 13.88
N ALA A 193 13.84 36.67 13.72
CA ALA A 193 14.37 37.96 13.24
C ALA A 193 15.32 38.64 14.25
N SER A 194 15.33 38.19 15.50
CA SER A 194 16.10 38.76 16.60
C SER A 194 16.96 37.71 17.31
N LYS A 195 17.19 36.56 16.67
CA LYS A 195 18.12 35.53 17.16
C LYS A 195 19.57 35.94 16.89
N SER A 196 20.45 35.76 17.87
CA SER A 196 21.87 36.08 17.71
C SER A 196 22.62 35.00 16.92
N GLU A 197 23.69 35.40 16.23
CA GLU A 197 24.55 34.46 15.48
C GLU A 197 25.31 33.53 16.42
N GLU A 198 25.69 34.02 17.61
CA GLU A 198 26.39 33.24 18.63
C GLU A 198 25.53 32.07 19.16
N GLU A 199 24.23 32.31 19.40
CA GLU A 199 23.31 31.25 19.83
C GLU A 199 23.10 30.21 18.72
N TRP A 200 23.08 30.65 17.45
CA TRP A 200 23.02 29.75 16.32
C TRP A 200 24.24 28.85 16.23
N ASP A 201 25.44 29.43 16.31
CA ASP A 201 26.70 28.71 16.21
C ASP A 201 26.88 27.73 17.36
N ASP A 202 26.57 28.13 18.60
CA ASP A 202 26.65 27.25 19.77
C ASP A 202 25.73 26.02 19.64
N VAL A 203 24.46 26.23 19.24
CA VAL A 203 23.49 25.13 19.12
C VAL A 203 23.89 24.18 17.98
N ILE A 204 24.41 24.70 16.86
CA ILE A 204 24.87 23.87 15.73
C ILE A 204 26.15 23.11 16.08
N ASP A 205 27.12 23.76 16.72
CA ASP A 205 28.40 23.15 17.08
C ASP A 205 28.20 22.02 18.11
N ILE A 206 27.26 22.17 19.05
CA ILE A 206 26.92 21.12 20.02
C ILE A 206 26.08 20.00 19.38
N ASN A 207 24.90 20.32 18.84
CA ASN A 207 23.88 19.33 18.50
C ASN A 207 24.18 18.53 17.22
N LEU A 208 25.00 19.10 16.32
CA LEU A 208 25.32 18.53 15.02
C LEU A 208 26.81 18.26 14.85
N THR A 209 27.64 19.30 14.94
CA THR A 209 29.10 19.14 14.71
C THR A 209 29.70 18.23 15.78
N GLY A 210 29.30 18.40 17.04
CA GLY A 210 29.73 17.55 18.15
C GLY A 210 29.31 16.08 17.99
N MET A 211 28.08 15.83 17.53
CA MET A 211 27.63 14.47 17.18
C MET A 211 28.48 13.85 16.08
N PHE A 212 28.80 14.61 15.02
CA PHE A 212 29.69 14.14 13.96
C PHE A 212 31.08 13.78 14.48
N ARG A 213 31.64 14.62 15.37
CA ARG A 213 32.96 14.36 15.97
C ARG A 213 32.94 13.09 16.82
N CYS A 214 31.89 12.84 17.60
CA CYS A 214 31.70 11.61 18.38
C CYS A 214 31.59 10.39 17.46
N LEU A 215 30.68 10.42 16.49
CA LEU A 215 30.48 9.34 15.52
C LEU A 215 31.78 8.97 14.78
N ARG A 216 32.57 9.96 14.39
CA ARG A 216 33.88 9.74 13.75
C ARG A 216 34.85 8.99 14.67
N ALA A 217 35.01 9.43 15.92
CA ALA A 217 35.94 8.81 16.87
C ALA A 217 35.50 7.39 17.26
N GLU A 218 34.19 7.20 17.48
CA GLU A 218 33.58 5.89 17.78
C GLU A 218 33.82 4.88 16.64
N LEU A 219 33.52 5.28 15.40
CA LEU A 219 33.70 4.40 14.23
C LEU A 219 35.17 4.12 13.88
N ALA A 220 36.09 4.98 14.32
CA ALA A 220 37.53 4.74 14.21
C ALA A 220 38.02 3.73 15.25
N ALA A 221 37.45 3.74 16.46
CA ALA A 221 37.77 2.80 17.53
C ALA A 221 37.12 1.41 17.32
N MET A 222 35.96 1.34 16.66
CA MET A 222 35.27 0.09 16.36
C MET A 222 35.88 -0.63 15.14
N THR A 223 36.46 -1.81 15.37
CA THR A 223 37.12 -2.60 14.31
C THR A 223 36.14 -3.45 13.49
N ARG A 224 35.27 -4.23 14.15
CA ARG A 224 34.25 -5.08 13.51
C ARG A 224 33.17 -5.50 14.50
N GLY A 225 31.90 -5.38 14.12
CA GLY A 225 30.77 -5.63 15.00
C GLY A 225 30.56 -4.48 15.98
N GLY A 226 29.37 -3.89 16.00
CA GLY A 226 29.02 -2.84 16.96
C GLY A 226 27.74 -2.10 16.57
N SER A 227 27.26 -1.23 17.45
CA SER A 227 26.06 -0.43 17.17
C SER A 227 26.16 0.98 17.73
N VAL A 228 25.84 1.98 16.91
CA VAL A 228 25.80 3.40 17.28
C VAL A 228 24.38 3.93 17.15
N VAL A 229 23.91 4.65 18.16
CA VAL A 229 22.59 5.29 18.17
C VAL A 229 22.71 6.80 18.33
N ASN A 230 22.21 7.55 17.35
CA ASN A 230 22.21 9.01 17.35
C ASN A 230 20.86 9.57 17.79
N LEU A 231 20.84 10.55 18.70
CA LEU A 231 19.59 11.20 19.16
C LEU A 231 19.27 12.43 18.31
N THR A 232 18.14 12.35 17.59
CA THR A 232 17.51 13.47 16.87
C THR A 232 16.23 13.91 17.61
N SER A 233 15.24 14.52 16.94
CA SER A 233 13.97 14.93 17.54
C SER A 233 12.86 15.01 16.48
N THR A 234 11.60 14.82 16.88
CA THR A 234 10.44 15.02 15.99
C THR A 234 10.23 16.47 15.57
N VAL A 235 10.63 17.46 16.38
CA VAL A 235 10.59 18.88 15.96
C VAL A 235 11.61 19.19 14.86
N GLY A 236 12.59 18.30 14.65
CA GLY A 236 13.44 18.29 13.47
C GLY A 236 12.70 17.97 12.16
N MET A 237 11.45 17.49 12.22
CA MET A 237 10.61 17.21 11.04
C MET A 237 9.52 18.27 10.81
N GLN A 238 9.08 18.97 11.86
CA GLN A 238 7.88 19.83 11.83
C GLN A 238 8.19 21.32 12.08
N GLY A 239 9.36 21.64 12.64
CA GLY A 239 9.72 22.99 13.07
C GLY A 239 8.95 23.45 14.31
N LEU A 240 9.59 24.26 15.16
CA LEU A 240 8.98 24.82 16.37
C LEU A 240 9.26 26.34 16.41
N PRO A 241 8.24 27.20 16.60
CA PRO A 241 8.45 28.63 16.78
C PRO A 241 9.45 28.94 17.91
N PHE A 242 10.25 29.99 17.74
CA PHE A 242 11.27 30.46 18.70
C PHE A 242 12.47 29.52 18.94
N ALA A 243 12.48 28.32 18.36
CA ALA A 243 13.52 27.31 18.53
C ALA A 243 14.25 26.98 17.21
N ALA A 244 14.44 27.97 16.34
CA ALA A 244 14.99 27.77 15.00
C ALA A 244 16.39 27.10 14.99
N PRO A 245 17.38 27.53 15.81
CA PRO A 245 18.68 26.84 15.85
C PRO A 245 18.57 25.37 16.24
N TYR A 246 17.74 25.05 17.25
CA TYR A 246 17.49 23.69 17.69
C TYR A 246 16.85 22.84 16.60
N CYS A 247 15.76 23.34 16.01
CA CYS A 247 15.04 22.65 14.94
C CYS A 247 15.91 22.41 13.71
N VAL A 248 16.81 23.35 13.37
CA VAL A 248 17.78 23.20 12.27
C VAL A 248 18.89 22.21 12.63
N SER A 249 19.40 22.25 13.85
CA SER A 249 20.45 21.33 14.32
C SER A 249 19.97 19.87 14.39
N LYS A 250 18.68 19.67 14.70
CA LYS A 250 18.02 18.36 14.73
C LYS A 250 17.26 18.04 13.44
N HIS A 251 17.31 18.92 12.43
CA HIS A 251 16.45 18.83 11.26
C HIS A 251 16.69 17.57 10.43
N GLY A 252 15.60 16.90 10.12
CA GLY A 252 15.48 15.94 9.05
C GLY A 252 14.08 16.06 8.52
N VAL A 253 13.88 16.67 7.36
CA VAL A 253 12.54 16.74 6.77
C VAL A 253 12.14 15.32 6.35
N CYS A 254 11.13 14.75 7.02
CA CYS A 254 10.35 13.67 6.41
C CYS A 254 9.42 14.35 5.40
N VAL A 255 9.92 14.61 4.20
CA VAL A 255 9.05 15.06 3.12
C VAL A 255 8.22 13.86 2.74
N SER A 256 6.94 13.85 3.10
CA SER A 256 5.93 12.98 2.47
C SER A 256 5.59 13.46 1.04
N SER A 257 6.62 13.85 0.27
CA SER A 257 6.57 14.19 -1.15
C SER A 257 7.86 13.71 -1.82
N PRO A 258 7.79 12.88 -2.89
CA PRO A 258 8.97 12.33 -3.54
C PRO A 258 9.69 13.27 -4.53
N LEU A 259 9.32 14.56 -4.67
CA LEU A 259 9.76 15.40 -5.81
C LEU A 259 10.33 16.76 -5.44
N THR A 260 11.46 16.75 -4.73
CA THR A 260 12.51 17.77 -4.93
C THR A 260 13.86 17.17 -4.55
N ARG A 261 14.63 16.70 -5.53
CA ARG A 261 16.04 16.31 -5.35
C ARG A 261 16.89 16.63 -6.58
N SER A 262 17.16 17.92 -6.71
CA SER A 262 18.48 18.48 -7.07
C SER A 262 18.34 19.96 -6.73
N ILE A 263 18.65 20.36 -5.51
CA ILE A 263 19.95 20.88 -5.07
C ILE A 263 20.07 20.65 -3.54
N ALA A 264 21.31 20.65 -3.05
CA ALA A 264 21.78 20.20 -1.75
C ALA A 264 21.14 20.82 -0.47
N ASP A 265 21.37 20.10 0.65
CA ASP A 265 21.42 20.57 2.05
C ASP A 265 20.13 20.84 2.86
N ALA A 266 19.67 19.82 3.61
CA ALA A 266 19.23 19.90 5.03
C ALA A 266 18.66 18.54 5.52
N TRP A 267 19.53 17.52 5.60
CA TRP A 267 19.28 16.22 6.22
C TRP A 267 20.46 15.91 7.15
N LYS A 268 20.66 16.72 8.19
CA LYS A 268 21.98 16.81 8.82
C LYS A 268 22.29 15.56 9.69
N ILE A 269 21.45 15.23 10.67
CA ILE A 269 21.67 14.04 11.54
C ILE A 269 21.21 12.73 10.85
N ILE A 270 20.07 12.73 10.16
CA ILE A 270 19.55 11.54 9.47
C ILE A 270 20.44 11.17 8.27
N GLY A 271 20.92 12.16 7.52
CA GLY A 271 21.88 11.95 6.43
C GLY A 271 23.19 11.38 6.93
N LEU A 272 23.76 11.98 7.99
CA LEU A 272 24.98 11.48 8.63
C LEU A 272 24.84 10.02 9.10
N THR A 273 23.74 9.70 9.77
CA THR A 273 23.42 8.32 10.24
C THR A 273 23.37 7.33 9.08
N ARG A 274 22.73 7.70 7.96
CA ARG A 274 22.60 6.83 6.77
C ARG A 274 23.91 6.69 5.98
N CYS A 275 24.74 7.72 5.92
CA CYS A 275 26.08 7.63 5.31
C CYS A 275 26.95 6.65 6.12
N ALA A 276 27.04 6.85 7.43
CA ALA A 276 27.80 5.99 8.33
C ALA A 276 27.30 4.53 8.30
N ALA A 277 25.98 4.32 8.28
CA ALA A 277 25.38 2.99 8.16
C ALA A 277 25.82 2.26 6.88
N LYS A 278 25.86 2.95 5.74
CA LYS A 278 26.27 2.38 4.45
C LYS A 278 27.76 2.08 4.41
N GLU A 279 28.60 2.98 4.92
CA GLU A 279 30.05 2.81 4.96
C GLU A 279 30.48 1.68 5.89
N CYS A 280 29.77 1.48 7.01
CA CYS A 280 30.17 0.55 8.06
C CYS A 280 29.46 -0.81 8.01
N ALA A 281 28.51 -1.01 7.08
CA ALA A 281 27.80 -2.27 6.91
C ALA A 281 28.73 -3.46 6.64
N SER A 282 29.78 -3.27 5.82
CA SER A 282 30.80 -4.30 5.55
C SER A 282 31.60 -4.71 6.79
N ARG A 283 31.73 -3.81 7.78
CA ARG A 283 32.34 -4.06 9.09
C ARG A 283 31.35 -4.63 10.12
N ARG A 284 30.10 -4.91 9.73
CA ARG A 284 29.00 -5.32 10.63
C ARG A 284 28.73 -4.34 11.77
N ILE A 285 28.97 -3.05 11.54
CA ILE A 285 28.63 -1.99 12.50
C ILE A 285 27.32 -1.35 12.04
N ARG A 286 26.37 -1.23 12.95
CA ARG A 286 25.04 -0.66 12.70
C ARG A 286 25.00 0.77 13.20
N VAL A 287 24.39 1.67 12.43
CA VAL A 287 24.26 3.08 12.84
C VAL A 287 22.81 3.49 12.63
N ASN A 288 22.10 3.77 13.72
CA ASN A 288 20.67 4.11 13.71
C ASN A 288 20.43 5.43 14.44
N ALA A 289 19.23 6.00 14.28
CA ALA A 289 18.80 7.18 15.02
C ALA A 289 17.48 6.95 15.74
N VAL A 290 17.30 7.62 16.87
CA VAL A 290 16.01 7.72 17.57
C VAL A 290 15.56 9.17 17.54
N ALA A 291 14.30 9.40 17.15
CA ALA A 291 13.65 10.71 17.16
C ALA A 291 12.56 10.73 18.23
N PRO A 292 12.86 11.22 19.44
CA PRO A 292 11.86 11.34 20.49
C PRO A 292 10.88 12.49 20.18
N GLY A 293 9.60 12.26 20.52
CA GLY A 293 8.61 13.31 20.74
C GLY A 293 8.86 14.06 22.05
N THR A 294 7.81 14.61 22.65
CA THR A 294 7.92 15.35 23.92
C THR A 294 8.16 14.37 25.09
N ILE A 295 9.39 14.34 25.62
CA ILE A 295 9.82 13.48 26.73
C ILE A 295 10.01 14.29 27.99
N ASP A 296 9.46 13.83 29.12
CA ASP A 296 9.61 14.48 30.43
C ASP A 296 11.09 14.47 30.87
N THR A 297 11.80 15.57 30.59
CA THR A 297 13.22 15.75 30.84
C THR A 297 13.49 17.16 31.37
N PRO A 298 14.63 17.42 32.05
CA PRO A 298 15.00 18.75 32.50
C PRO A 298 15.10 19.81 31.38
N MET A 299 15.26 19.37 30.12
CA MET A 299 15.29 20.23 28.93
C MET A 299 13.96 20.97 28.69
N LEU A 300 12.83 20.45 29.19
CA LEU A 300 11.50 21.06 29.10
C LEU A 300 11.18 22.01 30.26
N GLY A 301 12.15 22.33 31.12
CA GLY A 301 11.97 23.21 32.28
C GLY A 301 11.94 24.72 31.98
N PRO A 302 12.30 25.59 32.95
CA PRO A 302 12.20 27.07 32.88
C PRO A 302 12.83 27.73 31.65
N ASN A 303 13.75 27.03 30.98
CA ASN A 303 14.47 27.49 29.80
C ASN A 303 13.62 27.51 28.51
N THR A 304 12.37 27.03 28.56
CA THR A 304 11.42 27.08 27.44
C THR A 304 10.40 28.22 27.55
N GLY A 305 10.39 28.95 28.68
CA GLY A 305 9.42 30.01 28.96
C GLY A 305 7.98 29.52 29.17
N ARG A 306 7.74 28.21 29.30
CA ARG A 306 6.42 27.59 29.43
C ARG A 306 6.24 26.87 30.78
N SER A 307 5.02 26.86 31.30
CA SER A 307 4.65 26.09 32.49
C SER A 307 4.44 24.60 32.18
N ARG A 308 4.62 23.72 33.18
CA ARG A 308 4.40 22.27 33.06
C ARG A 308 2.96 21.92 32.67
N ASP A 309 1.98 22.72 33.10
CA ASP A 309 0.57 22.54 32.78
C ASP A 309 0.22 22.94 31.35
N GLU A 310 0.83 24.01 30.81
CA GLU A 310 0.69 24.40 29.40
C GLU A 310 1.24 23.33 28.46
N MET A 311 2.35 22.68 28.82
CA MET A 311 2.92 21.58 28.03
C MET A 311 2.07 20.30 28.08
N LEU A 312 1.45 19.99 29.23
CA LEU A 312 0.52 18.87 29.35
C LEU A 312 -0.76 19.11 28.53
N ALA A 313 -1.25 20.34 28.49
CA ALA A 313 -2.41 20.74 27.69
C ALA A 313 -2.14 20.69 26.18
N GLU A 314 -0.91 20.98 25.73
CA GLU A 314 -0.49 20.85 24.33
C GLU A 314 -0.28 19.38 23.92
N VAL A 315 0.18 18.53 24.83
CA VAL A 315 0.35 17.08 24.59
C VAL A 315 -1.00 16.37 24.58
N ALA A 316 -1.99 16.92 25.30
CA ALA A 316 -3.37 16.47 25.29
C ALA A 316 -4.02 16.78 23.92
N GLY A 317 -4.23 15.75 23.09
CA GLY A 317 -4.83 15.86 21.75
C GLY A 317 -3.84 15.77 20.58
N HIS A 318 -2.53 16.05 20.77
CA HIS A 318 -1.54 15.97 19.68
C HIS A 318 -0.67 14.70 19.70
N THR A 319 -0.72 13.94 20.79
CA THR A 319 -0.06 12.63 20.90
C THR A 319 -1.09 11.50 20.94
N PRO A 320 -0.96 10.42 20.15
CA PRO A 320 -1.91 9.30 20.17
C PRO A 320 -2.10 8.66 21.55
N MET A 321 -1.08 8.75 22.42
CA MET A 321 -1.11 8.21 23.78
C MET A 321 -1.54 9.23 24.84
N ASN A 322 -1.82 10.48 24.44
CA ASN A 322 -2.34 11.56 25.27
C ASN A 322 -1.52 11.84 26.55
N ARG A 323 -0.19 11.64 26.49
CA ARG A 323 0.74 11.84 27.61
C ARG A 323 2.16 12.10 27.11
N LEU A 324 3.00 12.65 28.00
CA LEU A 324 4.44 12.73 27.79
C LEU A 324 5.06 11.33 27.73
N GLY A 325 6.06 11.18 26.85
CA GLY A 325 6.94 10.03 26.88
C GLY A 325 7.87 10.10 28.09
N THR A 326 8.25 8.94 28.61
CA THR A 326 9.22 8.84 29.71
C THR A 326 10.61 8.59 29.16
N VAL A 327 11.63 9.02 29.90
CA VAL A 327 13.03 8.75 29.58
C VAL A 327 13.30 7.24 29.44
N GLU A 328 12.67 6.42 30.29
CA GLU A 328 12.82 4.97 30.30
C GLU A 328 12.33 4.31 28.99
N GLU A 329 11.27 4.85 28.38
CA GLU A 329 10.75 4.35 27.10
C GLU A 329 11.73 4.59 25.95
N ILE A 330 12.42 5.74 25.96
CA ILE A 330 13.48 6.02 24.99
C ILE A 330 14.71 5.16 25.28
N ALA A 331 15.08 4.97 26.54
CA ALA A 331 16.21 4.13 26.95
C ALA A 331 16.04 2.67 26.48
N LYS A 332 14.84 2.10 26.61
CA LYS A 332 14.50 0.76 26.09
C LYS A 332 14.64 0.66 24.56
N THR A 333 14.22 1.70 23.86
CA THR A 333 14.34 1.77 22.38
C THR A 333 15.80 1.83 21.96
N VAL A 334 16.62 2.62 22.66
CA VAL A 334 18.08 2.70 22.43
C VAL A 334 18.74 1.35 22.72
N ALA A 335 18.40 0.68 23.82
CA ALA A 335 18.94 -0.63 24.16
C ALA A 335 18.60 -1.69 23.11
N PHE A 336 17.36 -1.71 22.59
CA PHE A 336 16.98 -2.56 21.47
C PHE A 336 17.87 -2.33 20.24
N LEU A 337 18.09 -1.06 19.85
CA LEU A 337 18.93 -0.70 18.71
C LEU A 337 20.42 -1.04 18.92
N LEU A 338 20.90 -1.04 20.16
CA LEU A 338 22.25 -1.47 20.51
C LEU A 338 22.41 -3.01 20.51
N SER A 339 21.34 -3.74 20.78
CA SER A 339 21.33 -5.20 20.91
C SER A 339 21.34 -5.95 19.56
N GLU A 340 21.60 -7.26 19.60
CA GLU A 340 21.55 -8.15 18.43
C GLU A 340 20.13 -8.36 17.89
N ASP A 341 19.09 -8.05 18.67
CA ASP A 341 17.69 -8.13 18.22
C ASP A 341 17.40 -7.16 17.07
N SER A 342 18.24 -6.13 16.90
CA SER A 342 18.22 -5.20 15.77
C SER A 342 19.35 -5.47 14.78
N SER A 343 19.84 -6.71 14.70
CA SER A 343 20.98 -7.15 13.84
C SER A 343 20.80 -6.85 12.36
N PHE A 344 19.56 -6.72 11.86
CA PHE A 344 19.26 -6.31 10.49
C PHE A 344 18.74 -4.86 10.37
N THR A 345 18.86 -4.06 11.44
CA THR A 345 18.44 -2.66 11.48
C THR A 345 19.68 -1.75 11.46
N THR A 346 19.90 -1.07 10.33
CA THR A 346 20.96 -0.05 10.16
C THR A 346 20.46 1.06 9.24
N GLY A 347 20.82 2.32 9.51
CA GLY A 347 20.32 3.51 8.81
C GLY A 347 18.86 3.86 9.10
N ALA A 348 18.25 3.20 10.09
CA ALA A 348 16.87 3.41 10.50
C ALA A 348 16.73 4.65 11.39
N VAL A 349 15.56 5.28 11.32
CA VAL A 349 15.15 6.35 12.24
C VAL A 349 13.90 5.88 12.95
N VAL A 350 14.01 5.58 14.25
CA VAL A 350 12.88 5.14 15.07
C VAL A 350 12.16 6.36 15.62
N LEU A 351 10.94 6.60 15.15
CA LEU A 351 10.08 7.68 15.62
C LEU A 351 9.35 7.25 16.89
N SER A 352 9.56 7.96 17.98
CA SER A 352 8.85 7.72 19.23
C SER A 352 7.81 8.82 19.41
N LEU A 353 6.58 8.55 18.91
CA LEU A 353 5.42 9.44 18.74
C LEU A 353 5.45 10.31 17.46
N LEU A 354 4.53 10.03 16.53
CA LEU A 354 4.20 10.90 15.40
C LEU A 354 2.85 11.58 15.68
N SER A 355 2.82 12.90 15.77
CA SER A 355 1.62 13.68 15.45
C SER A 355 1.44 13.56 13.93
N THR A 356 0.61 12.60 13.50
CA THR A 356 0.43 12.34 12.08
C THR A 356 -0.36 13.49 11.48
N ILE A 357 0.04 13.86 10.26
CA ILE A 357 -0.63 14.65 9.21
C ILE A 357 -2.16 14.41 9.07
N MET A 358 -2.74 13.43 9.78
CA MET A 358 -4.17 13.31 9.97
C MET A 358 -4.76 14.42 10.84
N SER A 359 -4.07 14.98 11.85
CA SER A 359 -4.67 16.07 12.65
C SER A 359 -4.85 17.34 11.83
N ALA A 360 -4.04 17.68 10.83
CA ALA A 360 -4.33 18.87 10.02
C ALA A 360 -5.60 18.68 9.14
N PHE A 361 -5.91 17.44 8.75
CA PHE A 361 -7.12 17.13 7.99
C PHE A 361 -8.32 16.87 8.90
N GLU A 362 -8.11 16.25 10.05
CA GLU A 362 -9.09 16.07 11.13
C GLU A 362 -9.31 17.35 11.93
N ASP A 363 -8.41 18.33 12.00
CA ASP A 363 -8.63 19.64 12.60
C ASP A 363 -9.25 20.56 11.56
N PHE A 364 -8.89 20.43 10.28
CA PHE A 364 -9.66 21.07 9.20
C PHE A 364 -11.07 20.50 9.10
N VAL A 365 -11.30 19.21 9.40
CA VAL A 365 -12.63 18.60 9.40
C VAL A 365 -13.34 18.76 10.75
N ASN A 366 -12.69 18.56 11.90
CA ASN A 366 -13.28 18.66 13.24
C ASN A 366 -13.44 20.12 13.68
N ASN A 367 -12.52 21.05 13.37
CA ASN A 367 -12.77 22.48 13.60
C ASN A 367 -13.67 23.12 12.53
N SER A 368 -13.93 22.47 11.38
CA SER A 368 -14.94 22.95 10.42
C SER A 368 -16.31 22.28 10.56
N PHE A 369 -16.43 21.17 11.32
CA PHE A 369 -17.69 20.42 11.45
C PHE A 369 -18.16 20.16 12.89
N HIS A 370 -17.42 20.52 13.95
CA HIS A 370 -18.03 20.71 15.27
C HIS A 370 -18.70 22.09 15.37
N LEU A 371 -19.88 22.20 14.75
CA LEU A 371 -20.90 23.10 15.25
C LEU A 371 -21.38 22.55 16.60
N ASP A 372 -20.72 22.94 17.68
CA ASP A 372 -21.30 22.83 19.01
C ASP A 372 -22.53 23.74 19.05
N PHE A 373 -23.71 23.19 18.78
CA PHE A 373 -25.00 23.89 18.81
C PHE A 373 -25.26 24.58 20.17
N GLY A 374 -24.50 24.27 21.22
CA GLY A 374 -24.55 24.95 22.52
C GLY A 374 -23.82 26.31 22.59
N THR A 375 -22.91 26.60 21.66
CA THR A 375 -22.17 27.89 21.64
C THR A 375 -22.85 28.97 20.79
N LEU A 376 -23.82 28.61 19.94
CA LEU A 376 -24.56 29.54 19.08
C LEU A 376 -25.46 30.55 19.84
N PHE A 377 -25.58 30.40 21.17
CA PHE A 377 -26.44 31.24 22.03
C PHE A 377 -25.72 31.87 23.24
N ARG A 378 -24.38 31.88 23.30
CA ARG A 378 -23.69 32.67 24.34
C ARG A 378 -23.62 34.15 23.93
N PRO A 379 -24.02 35.10 24.80
CA PRO A 379 -23.90 36.52 24.50
C PRO A 379 -22.42 36.90 24.36
N ALA A 380 -22.11 37.58 23.26
CA ALA A 380 -20.76 37.90 22.81
C ALA A 380 -20.02 38.87 23.75
N ASN A 381 -18.74 38.59 24.02
CA ASN A 381 -17.78 39.62 24.41
C ASN A 381 -17.24 40.32 23.16
N ALA A 382 -17.26 41.64 23.21
CA ALA A 382 -17.13 42.53 22.07
C ALA A 382 -15.66 42.75 21.65
N THR A 383 -15.07 41.87 20.82
CA THR A 383 -13.89 42.23 19.98
C THR A 383 -13.60 41.32 18.75
N GLN A 384 -14.42 40.33 18.37
CA GLN A 384 -14.21 39.53 17.12
C GLN A 384 -15.42 39.40 16.15
N PRO A 385 -16.16 40.46 15.76
CA PRO A 385 -17.44 40.27 15.05
C PRO A 385 -17.33 39.93 13.55
N LEU A 386 -16.19 40.18 12.91
CA LEU A 386 -16.08 40.12 11.44
C LEU A 386 -15.74 38.72 10.92
N ALA A 387 -14.79 38.02 11.52
CA ALA A 387 -14.31 36.72 11.01
C ALA A 387 -15.38 35.60 11.12
N GLU A 388 -16.14 35.57 12.22
CA GLU A 388 -17.22 34.60 12.44
C GLU A 388 -18.41 34.83 11.48
N GLY A 389 -18.72 36.10 11.18
CA GLY A 389 -19.76 36.46 10.23
C GLY A 389 -19.46 36.01 8.79
N TYR A 390 -18.20 36.11 8.35
CA TYR A 390 -17.79 35.63 7.03
C TYR A 390 -17.80 34.09 6.93
N GLY A 391 -17.43 33.38 7.99
CA GLY A 391 -17.50 31.91 8.03
C GLY A 391 -18.92 31.38 7.92
N LEU A 392 -19.87 31.93 8.70
CA LEU A 392 -21.28 31.55 8.65
C LEU A 392 -21.93 31.89 7.29
N LEU A 393 -21.57 33.04 6.71
CA LEU A 393 -22.03 33.42 5.37
C LEU A 393 -21.53 32.44 4.31
N LEU A 394 -20.25 32.05 4.35
CA LEU A 394 -19.66 31.11 3.40
C LEU A 394 -20.31 29.72 3.51
N CYS A 395 -20.46 29.18 4.72
CA CYS A 395 -21.14 27.90 4.93
C CYS A 395 -22.59 27.93 4.44
N SER A 396 -23.32 29.02 4.72
CA SER A 396 -24.70 29.19 4.25
C SER A 396 -24.78 29.22 2.72
N LEU A 397 -23.88 29.95 2.06
CA LEU A 397 -23.79 30.00 0.60
C LEU A 397 -23.46 28.61 0.00
N CYS A 398 -22.57 27.85 0.63
CA CYS A 398 -22.25 26.48 0.20
C CYS A 398 -23.46 25.54 0.31
N VAL A 399 -24.22 25.60 1.42
CA VAL A 399 -25.43 24.79 1.61
C VAL A 399 -26.52 25.17 0.61
N ILE A 400 -26.73 26.48 0.37
CA ILE A 400 -27.70 26.96 -0.62
C ILE A 400 -27.30 26.48 -2.03
N TYR A 401 -26.02 26.64 -2.39
CA TYR A 401 -25.51 26.18 -3.68
C TYR A 401 -25.68 24.67 -3.85
N ALA A 402 -25.29 23.87 -2.85
CA ALA A 402 -25.43 22.41 -2.89
C ALA A 402 -26.91 22.00 -3.02
N SER A 403 -27.80 22.63 -2.26
CA SER A 403 -29.25 22.34 -2.29
C SER A 403 -29.87 22.71 -3.63
N ALA A 404 -29.51 23.88 -4.19
CA ALA A 404 -29.96 24.32 -5.51
C ALA A 404 -29.43 23.39 -6.62
N TYR A 405 -28.16 22.99 -6.55
CA TYR A 405 -27.54 22.06 -7.50
C TYR A 405 -28.19 20.67 -7.46
N MET A 406 -28.44 20.13 -6.26
CA MET A 406 -29.15 18.86 -6.10
C MET A 406 -30.58 18.93 -6.63
N THR A 407 -31.30 20.02 -6.35
CA THR A 407 -32.65 20.25 -6.86
C THR A 407 -32.67 20.34 -8.38
N TYR A 408 -31.72 21.08 -8.97
CA TYR A 408 -31.56 21.15 -10.42
C TYR A 408 -31.34 19.76 -11.04
N ASN A 409 -30.42 18.97 -10.50
CA ASN A 409 -30.11 17.64 -11.02
C ASN A 409 -31.29 16.65 -10.95
N ILE A 410 -32.08 16.72 -9.88
CA ILE A 410 -33.21 15.82 -9.67
C ILE A 410 -34.39 16.15 -10.60
N TYR A 411 -34.68 17.42 -10.82
CA TYR A 411 -35.93 17.86 -11.47
C TYR A 411 -35.76 18.49 -12.86
N PHE A 412 -34.66 19.20 -13.10
CA PHE A 412 -34.51 20.08 -14.26
C PHE A 412 -33.39 19.66 -15.22
N HIS A 413 -32.44 18.83 -14.78
CA HIS A 413 -31.35 18.37 -15.62
C HIS A 413 -31.87 17.49 -16.78
N PRO A 414 -31.28 17.52 -17.99
CA PRO A 414 -31.75 16.73 -19.13
C PRO A 414 -31.81 15.21 -18.88
N LEU A 415 -31.05 14.73 -17.90
CA LEU A 415 -31.04 13.33 -17.47
C LEU A 415 -31.95 13.05 -16.26
N ALA A 416 -32.69 14.03 -15.74
CA ALA A 416 -33.57 13.90 -14.58
C ALA A 416 -34.67 12.83 -14.73
N ARG A 417 -35.08 12.55 -15.98
CA ARG A 417 -36.06 11.51 -16.34
C ARG A 417 -35.51 10.09 -16.22
N PHE A 418 -34.18 9.93 -16.24
CA PHE A 418 -33.59 8.62 -16.03
C PHE A 418 -33.71 8.27 -14.56
N PRO A 419 -34.26 7.09 -14.25
CA PRO A 419 -34.47 6.73 -12.87
C PRO A 419 -33.09 6.51 -12.21
N GLY A 420 -32.99 6.67 -10.89
CA GLY A 420 -31.74 6.49 -10.14
C GLY A 420 -31.89 6.61 -8.63
N PRO A 421 -30.88 6.18 -7.84
CA PRO A 421 -30.86 6.32 -6.40
C PRO A 421 -30.66 7.81 -6.10
N PHE A 422 -31.26 8.29 -5.01
CA PHE A 422 -31.30 9.71 -4.69
C PHE A 422 -29.92 10.38 -4.74
N TRP A 423 -28.92 9.76 -4.09
CA TRP A 423 -27.57 10.32 -4.01
C TRP A 423 -26.83 10.36 -5.34
N ALA A 424 -26.95 9.32 -6.16
CA ALA A 424 -26.35 9.37 -7.48
C ALA A 424 -27.04 10.45 -8.35
N ARG A 425 -28.37 10.62 -8.24
CA ARG A 425 -29.15 11.57 -9.07
C ARG A 425 -28.86 13.01 -8.71
N SER A 426 -28.62 13.24 -7.43
CA SER A 426 -28.47 14.58 -6.88
C SER A 426 -27.03 15.08 -6.95
N THR A 427 -26.03 14.20 -6.77
CA THR A 427 -24.63 14.59 -6.63
C THR A 427 -23.65 13.55 -7.17
N LEU A 428 -22.51 14.03 -7.67
CA LEU A 428 -21.39 13.19 -8.10
C LEU A 428 -20.62 12.56 -6.93
N LEU A 429 -20.90 12.95 -5.68
CA LEU A 429 -20.23 12.40 -4.48
C LEU A 429 -20.44 10.89 -4.35
N TRP A 430 -21.61 10.38 -4.76
CA TRP A 430 -21.89 8.94 -4.79
C TRP A 430 -20.88 8.19 -5.69
N ARG A 431 -20.64 8.73 -6.88
CA ARG A 431 -19.67 8.17 -7.83
C ARG A 431 -18.25 8.27 -7.27
N LEU A 432 -17.87 9.43 -6.72
CA LEU A 432 -16.57 9.63 -6.09
C LEU A 432 -16.32 8.57 -5.02
N PHE A 433 -17.25 8.39 -4.09
CA PHE A 433 -17.14 7.40 -3.02
C PHE A 433 -16.91 5.98 -3.57
N HIS A 434 -17.72 5.53 -4.52
CA HIS A 434 -17.64 4.16 -5.02
C HIS A 434 -16.46 3.89 -5.97
N THR A 435 -16.06 4.87 -6.78
CA THR A 435 -14.89 4.73 -7.67
C THR A 435 -13.57 4.84 -6.90
N MET A 436 -13.49 5.70 -5.88
CA MET A 436 -12.34 5.79 -4.99
C MET A 436 -12.17 4.54 -4.12
N GLY A 437 -13.27 3.89 -3.73
CA GLY A 437 -13.23 2.61 -3.02
C GLY A 437 -13.08 1.38 -3.92
N GLY A 438 -12.98 1.53 -5.24
CA GLY A 438 -12.81 0.42 -6.18
C GLY A 438 -14.02 -0.52 -6.35
N ARG A 439 -15.15 -0.23 -5.70
CA ARG A 439 -16.34 -1.11 -5.66
C ARG A 439 -17.48 -0.59 -6.54
N PHE A 440 -17.14 0.21 -7.55
CA PHE A 440 -18.11 0.87 -8.42
C PHE A 440 -18.98 -0.11 -9.22
N HIS A 441 -18.39 -1.19 -9.75
CA HIS A 441 -19.14 -2.22 -10.49
C HIS A 441 -20.24 -2.88 -9.65
N ARG A 442 -20.00 -3.16 -8.36
CA ARG A 442 -21.02 -3.71 -7.44
C ARG A 442 -22.09 -2.70 -7.06
N ALA A 443 -21.71 -1.42 -6.96
CA ALA A 443 -22.68 -0.35 -6.77
C ALA A 443 -23.61 -0.27 -8.00
N ILE A 444 -23.03 -0.24 -9.21
CA ILE A 444 -23.77 -0.23 -10.46
C ILE A 444 -24.64 -1.49 -10.63
N ASP A 445 -24.16 -2.70 -10.32
CA ASP A 445 -25.00 -3.91 -10.41
C ASP A 445 -26.22 -3.86 -9.47
N ARG A 446 -26.01 -3.46 -8.21
CA ARG A 446 -27.10 -3.29 -7.23
C ARG A 446 -28.10 -2.22 -7.67
N GLU A 447 -27.59 -1.13 -8.22
CA GLU A 447 -28.41 -0.03 -8.68
C GLU A 447 -28.97 -0.26 -10.08
N HIS A 448 -28.47 -1.12 -10.97
CA HIS A 448 -29.20 -1.45 -12.21
C HIS A 448 -30.46 -2.25 -11.94
N LYS A 449 -30.47 -2.96 -10.81
CA LYS A 449 -31.68 -3.54 -10.24
C LYS A 449 -32.60 -2.46 -9.63
N ARG A 450 -32.14 -1.20 -9.48
CA ARG A 450 -32.79 -0.08 -8.75
C ARG A 450 -32.53 1.37 -9.31
N TYR A 451 -32.19 1.50 -10.61
CA TYR A 451 -31.92 2.69 -11.44
C TYR A 451 -30.58 3.49 -11.27
N ALA A 452 -30.07 4.33 -12.23
CA ALA A 452 -28.82 5.16 -12.15
C ALA A 452 -28.74 6.53 -12.98
N PRO A 453 -27.92 7.56 -12.60
CA PRO A 453 -27.90 8.92 -13.24
C PRO A 453 -26.52 9.64 -13.49
N ASN A 454 -26.57 10.81 -14.19
CA ASN A 454 -25.51 11.75 -14.65
C ASN A 454 -24.42 11.21 -15.58
N GLU A 455 -24.16 9.92 -15.49
CA GLU A 455 -23.50 9.11 -16.49
C GLU A 455 -24.44 7.92 -16.68
N LEU A 456 -24.89 7.69 -17.90
CA LEU A 456 -25.87 6.64 -18.15
C LEU A 456 -25.15 5.31 -18.31
N SER A 457 -25.36 4.45 -17.33
CA SER A 457 -24.96 3.05 -17.40
C SER A 457 -26.14 2.23 -17.89
N PHE A 458 -25.88 1.38 -18.87
CA PHE A 458 -26.86 0.43 -19.43
C PHE A 458 -26.43 -1.00 -19.16
N SER A 459 -27.39 -1.91 -19.03
CA SER A 459 -27.13 -3.34 -18.88
C SER A 459 -28.00 -4.19 -19.81
N SER A 460 -27.87 -3.97 -21.11
CA SER A 460 -28.60 -4.75 -22.11
C SER A 460 -27.73 -5.19 -23.28
N VAL A 461 -28.18 -6.24 -23.97
CA VAL A 461 -27.55 -6.67 -25.24
C VAL A 461 -27.69 -5.59 -26.31
N SER A 462 -28.81 -4.86 -26.32
CA SER A 462 -29.08 -3.72 -27.20
C SER A 462 -28.12 -2.56 -26.95
N SER A 463 -27.76 -2.27 -25.70
CA SER A 463 -26.84 -1.16 -25.39
C SER A 463 -25.44 -1.39 -25.94
N TRP A 464 -24.95 -2.64 -25.99
CA TRP A 464 -23.68 -2.97 -26.65
C TRP A 464 -23.66 -2.52 -28.11
N LYS A 465 -24.70 -2.88 -28.87
CA LYS A 465 -24.83 -2.54 -30.30
C LYS A 465 -25.06 -1.05 -30.50
N ALA A 466 -25.91 -0.42 -29.68
CA ALA A 466 -26.23 1.00 -29.82
C ALA A 466 -25.03 1.91 -29.52
N ILE A 467 -24.28 1.62 -28.44
CA ILE A 467 -23.18 2.47 -27.97
C ILE A 467 -21.88 2.20 -28.75
N TYR A 468 -21.56 0.94 -29.05
CA TYR A 468 -20.25 0.56 -29.61
C TYR A 468 -20.30 0.07 -31.06
N GLY A 469 -21.47 -0.33 -31.54
CA GLY A 469 -21.64 -0.84 -32.91
C GLY A 469 -21.37 0.20 -33.99
N HIS A 470 -21.36 -0.26 -35.24
CA HIS A 470 -21.28 0.63 -36.39
C HIS A 470 -22.56 1.47 -36.47
N GLN A 471 -22.39 2.78 -36.58
CA GLN A 471 -23.52 3.69 -36.70
C GLN A 471 -24.10 3.62 -38.13
N PRO A 472 -25.43 3.72 -38.28
CA PRO A 472 -26.07 3.80 -39.59
C PRO A 472 -25.53 4.98 -40.43
N PRO A 473 -25.51 4.86 -41.76
CA PRO A 473 -25.13 5.97 -42.65
C PRO A 473 -25.90 7.26 -42.30
N GLY A 474 -25.18 8.39 -42.21
CA GLY A 474 -25.75 9.70 -41.91
C GLY A 474 -25.91 10.04 -40.42
N LYS A 475 -25.66 9.09 -39.49
CA LYS A 475 -25.58 9.40 -38.04
C LYS A 475 -24.15 9.67 -37.60
N GLN A 476 -23.98 10.66 -36.72
CA GLN A 476 -22.66 10.94 -36.15
C GLN A 476 -22.21 9.86 -35.17
N PRO A 477 -20.94 9.42 -35.23
CA PRO A 477 -20.40 8.41 -34.32
C PRO A 477 -20.35 8.92 -32.88
N HIS A 478 -20.58 8.02 -31.93
CA HIS A 478 -20.35 8.30 -30.52
C HIS A 478 -18.85 8.39 -30.26
N ILE A 479 -18.39 9.54 -29.78
CA ILE A 479 -16.96 9.78 -29.52
C ILE A 479 -16.58 9.26 -28.14
N LYS A 480 -15.30 8.92 -27.95
CA LYS A 480 -14.75 8.61 -26.62
C LYS A 480 -14.91 9.80 -25.68
N SER A 481 -15.24 9.57 -24.41
CA SER A 481 -15.36 10.65 -23.42
C SER A 481 -13.99 11.27 -23.08
N GLU A 482 -14.01 12.39 -22.36
CA GLU A 482 -12.78 13.09 -21.99
C GLU A 482 -11.87 12.26 -21.07
N PHE A 483 -12.41 11.25 -20.40
CA PHE A 483 -11.67 10.24 -19.65
C PHE A 483 -10.45 9.70 -20.41
N TYR A 484 -10.58 9.50 -21.72
CA TYR A 484 -9.52 8.93 -22.54
C TYR A 484 -8.32 9.87 -22.74
N ASN A 485 -8.52 11.19 -22.63
CA ASN A 485 -7.41 12.16 -22.73
C ASN A 485 -6.35 11.93 -21.65
N MET A 486 -6.75 11.39 -20.50
CA MET A 486 -5.85 11.21 -19.35
C MET A 486 -4.91 10.03 -19.53
N TYR A 487 -5.30 9.01 -20.32
CA TYR A 487 -4.41 7.90 -20.68
C TYR A 487 -3.26 8.35 -21.56
N GLY A 488 -3.48 9.38 -22.39
CA GLY A 488 -2.43 9.99 -23.20
C GLY A 488 -1.60 11.02 -22.45
N SER A 489 -1.88 11.27 -21.16
CA SER A 489 -1.13 12.25 -20.40
C SER A 489 0.35 11.82 -20.34
N GLY A 490 1.26 12.73 -20.71
CA GLY A 490 2.70 12.47 -20.74
C GLY A 490 3.29 12.24 -22.13
N TYR A 491 2.45 12.17 -23.17
CA TYR A 491 2.88 12.14 -24.57
C TYR A 491 2.34 13.37 -25.32
N LYS A 492 3.06 13.85 -26.34
CA LYS A 492 2.54 14.96 -27.17
C LYS A 492 1.43 14.51 -28.13
N SER A 493 1.37 13.22 -28.43
CA SER A 493 0.36 12.60 -29.30
C SER A 493 -0.43 11.54 -28.53
N LEU A 494 -1.74 11.44 -28.82
CA LEU A 494 -2.59 10.36 -28.31
C LEU A 494 -2.28 9.04 -29.03
N CYS A 495 -2.60 7.93 -28.37
CA CYS A 495 -2.47 6.60 -28.95
C CYS A 495 -3.79 6.13 -29.60
N VAL A 496 -3.76 5.00 -30.30
CA VAL A 496 -4.99 4.39 -30.87
C VAL A 496 -6.06 4.10 -29.80
N GLY A 497 -5.62 3.78 -28.57
CA GLY A 497 -6.48 3.52 -27.42
C GLY A 497 -7.13 4.76 -26.80
N SER A 498 -6.53 5.95 -26.92
CA SER A 498 -7.05 7.19 -26.34
C SER A 498 -7.59 8.19 -27.36
N GLU A 499 -7.22 8.05 -28.65
CA GLU A 499 -7.63 8.95 -29.72
C GLU A 499 -9.16 9.04 -29.82
N ARG A 500 -9.69 10.26 -29.73
CA ARG A 500 -11.13 10.54 -29.67
C ARG A 500 -11.71 10.86 -31.04
N ASP A 501 -10.92 11.48 -31.92
CA ASP A 501 -11.33 11.78 -33.29
C ASP A 501 -11.51 10.46 -34.08
N PRO A 502 -12.73 10.15 -34.57
CA PRO A 502 -12.98 8.94 -35.36
C PRO A 502 -12.11 8.83 -36.62
N THR A 503 -11.86 9.94 -37.32
CA THR A 503 -11.11 9.96 -38.58
C THR A 503 -9.63 9.69 -38.34
N ARG A 504 -9.03 10.40 -37.37
CA ARG A 504 -7.63 10.18 -36.97
C ARG A 504 -7.41 8.76 -36.44
N HIS A 505 -8.35 8.25 -35.65
CA HIS A 505 -8.28 6.88 -35.14
C HIS A 505 -8.30 5.83 -36.26
N VAL A 506 -9.12 5.98 -37.31
CA VAL A 506 -9.13 5.04 -38.44
C VAL A 506 -7.76 4.98 -39.10
N GLY A 507 -7.09 6.13 -39.26
CA GLY A 507 -5.71 6.21 -39.74
C GLY A 507 -4.73 5.44 -38.85
N MET A 508 -4.73 5.72 -37.54
CA MET A 508 -3.87 5.02 -36.56
C MET A 508 -4.11 3.51 -36.56
N LYS A 509 -5.38 3.08 -36.50
CA LYS A 509 -5.76 1.67 -36.50
C LYS A 509 -5.27 0.95 -37.76
N ARG A 510 -5.37 1.60 -38.94
CA ARG A 510 -4.89 1.03 -40.21
C ARG A 510 -3.39 0.74 -40.18
N ASN A 511 -2.60 1.57 -39.50
CA ASN A 511 -1.15 1.38 -39.38
C ASN A 511 -0.75 0.21 -38.48
N LEU A 512 -1.63 -0.21 -37.57
CA LEU A 512 -1.38 -1.29 -36.62
C LEU A 512 -2.06 -2.61 -37.00
N THR A 513 -3.19 -2.57 -37.71
CA THR A 513 -4.05 -3.75 -37.95
C THR A 513 -3.32 -4.91 -38.64
N SER A 514 -2.35 -4.64 -39.52
CA SER A 514 -1.55 -5.67 -40.18
C SER A 514 -0.81 -6.57 -39.18
N ALA A 515 -0.24 -5.98 -38.13
CA ALA A 515 0.54 -6.71 -37.13
C ALA A 515 -0.32 -7.55 -36.18
N PHE A 516 -1.63 -7.25 -36.07
CA PHE A 516 -2.60 -8.02 -35.28
C PHE A 516 -3.47 -8.96 -36.13
N SER A 517 -3.13 -9.14 -37.41
CA SER A 517 -3.82 -10.10 -38.28
C SER A 517 -3.49 -11.53 -37.86
N THR A 518 -4.43 -12.47 -38.03
CA THR A 518 -4.20 -13.89 -37.68
C THR A 518 -2.93 -14.43 -38.32
N ARG A 519 -2.67 -14.09 -39.59
CA ARG A 519 -1.45 -14.48 -40.29
C ARG A 519 -0.18 -13.96 -39.60
N ALA A 520 -0.13 -12.67 -39.28
CA ALA A 520 1.06 -12.08 -38.65
C ALA A 520 1.31 -12.65 -37.25
N LEU A 521 0.25 -12.98 -36.51
CA LEU A 521 0.37 -13.59 -35.18
C LEU A 521 0.90 -15.02 -35.26
N LEU A 522 0.46 -15.82 -36.24
CA LEU A 522 1.01 -17.16 -36.49
C LEU A 522 2.47 -17.10 -36.92
N GLU A 523 2.85 -16.14 -37.77
CA GLU A 523 4.25 -15.92 -38.17
C GLU A 523 5.16 -15.49 -36.99
N GLN A 524 4.58 -15.05 -35.87
CA GLN A 524 5.27 -14.57 -34.67
C GLN A 524 5.06 -15.49 -33.46
N GLU A 525 4.38 -16.62 -33.65
CA GLU A 525 4.00 -17.53 -32.56
C GLU A 525 5.22 -18.06 -31.80
N ASP A 526 6.32 -18.36 -32.50
CA ASP A 526 7.60 -18.81 -31.92
C ASP A 526 8.15 -17.87 -30.83
N ILE A 527 7.81 -16.58 -30.89
CA ILE A 527 8.20 -15.60 -29.87
C ILE A 527 7.40 -15.85 -28.60
N VAL A 528 6.07 -15.94 -28.73
CA VAL A 528 5.16 -16.18 -27.62
C VAL A 528 5.44 -17.54 -27.00
N ASP A 529 5.60 -18.57 -27.85
CA ASP A 529 5.87 -19.93 -27.43
C ASP A 529 7.15 -20.05 -26.60
N ARG A 530 8.23 -19.38 -27.03
CA ARG A 530 9.49 -19.35 -26.28
C ARG A 530 9.32 -18.75 -24.89
N CYS A 531 8.64 -17.62 -24.78
CA CYS A 531 8.35 -17.00 -23.49
C CYS A 531 7.50 -17.91 -22.60
N VAL A 532 6.48 -18.57 -23.17
CA VAL A 532 5.62 -19.51 -22.42
C VAL A 532 6.41 -20.74 -21.97
N ASN A 533 7.31 -21.29 -22.79
CA ASN A 533 8.16 -22.42 -22.42
C ASN A 533 9.14 -22.07 -21.29
N GLU A 534 9.74 -20.88 -21.37
CA GLU A 534 10.59 -20.35 -20.31
C GLU A 534 9.80 -20.20 -19.00
N PHE A 535 8.57 -19.70 -19.09
CA PHE A 535 7.66 -19.57 -17.94
C PHE A 535 7.30 -20.92 -17.31
N VAL A 536 6.83 -21.88 -18.09
CA VAL A 536 6.45 -23.22 -17.63
C VAL A 536 7.64 -23.93 -16.98
N THR A 537 8.85 -23.75 -17.52
CA THR A 537 10.08 -24.35 -16.97
C THR A 537 10.49 -23.68 -15.67
N THR A 538 10.53 -22.34 -15.65
CA THR A 538 11.02 -21.55 -14.51
C THR A 538 10.08 -21.69 -13.30
N ILE A 539 8.77 -21.71 -13.53
CA ILE A 539 7.80 -21.82 -12.44
C ILE A 539 7.86 -23.18 -11.74
N GLY A 540 8.13 -24.26 -12.50
CA GLY A 540 8.35 -25.60 -11.92
C GLY A 540 9.60 -25.67 -11.05
N ALA A 541 10.68 -25.00 -11.45
CA ALA A 541 11.89 -24.89 -10.65
C ALA A 541 11.66 -24.07 -9.37
N ALA A 542 10.83 -23.02 -9.44
CA ALA A 542 10.52 -22.17 -8.30
C ALA A 542 9.70 -22.87 -7.20
N GLU A 543 8.70 -23.68 -7.57
CA GLU A 543 7.89 -24.45 -6.61
C GLU A 543 8.73 -25.51 -5.87
N GLY A 544 9.67 -26.15 -6.57
CA GLY A 544 10.58 -27.14 -5.99
C GLY A 544 11.46 -26.62 -4.84
N ALA A 545 11.57 -25.30 -4.68
CA ALA A 545 12.39 -24.66 -3.65
C ALA A 545 11.61 -24.19 -2.40
N HIS A 546 10.26 -24.10 -2.44
CA HIS A 546 9.47 -23.47 -1.37
C HIS A 546 8.08 -24.11 -1.18
N THR A 547 7.84 -24.81 -0.06
CA THR A 547 6.62 -25.62 0.20
C THR A 547 5.33 -24.82 0.52
N THR A 548 5.33 -23.49 0.37
CA THR A 548 4.20 -22.60 0.71
C THR A 548 3.33 -22.20 -0.48
N GLY A 549 3.64 -22.67 -1.70
CA GLY A 549 2.95 -22.31 -2.95
C GLY A 549 3.44 -21.00 -3.56
N LEU A 550 3.01 -20.73 -4.81
CA LEU A 550 3.41 -19.58 -5.63
C LEU A 550 2.27 -18.59 -5.83
N ASN A 551 2.56 -17.29 -5.82
CA ASN A 551 1.58 -16.26 -6.16
C ASN A 551 1.40 -16.16 -7.68
N MET A 552 0.40 -16.88 -8.20
CA MET A 552 0.08 -16.95 -9.62
C MET A 552 -0.36 -15.62 -10.22
N THR A 553 -0.95 -14.71 -9.43
CA THR A 553 -1.28 -13.36 -9.90
C THR A 553 -0.04 -12.66 -10.43
N LYS A 554 1.07 -12.70 -9.68
CA LYS A 554 2.34 -12.10 -10.08
C LYS A 554 3.06 -12.86 -11.19
N TRP A 555 2.99 -14.19 -11.20
CA TRP A 555 3.56 -15.00 -12.27
C TRP A 555 2.89 -14.73 -13.62
N TYR A 556 1.55 -14.60 -13.66
CA TYR A 556 0.84 -14.23 -14.88
C TYR A 556 1.12 -12.80 -15.34
N GLU A 557 1.30 -11.86 -14.41
CA GLU A 557 1.78 -10.51 -14.74
C GLU A 557 3.17 -10.56 -15.40
N MET A 558 4.13 -11.30 -14.84
CA MET A 558 5.49 -11.38 -15.39
C MET A 558 5.53 -11.93 -16.82
N ILE A 559 4.86 -13.06 -17.09
CA ILE A 559 4.85 -13.64 -18.44
C ILE A 559 4.14 -12.74 -19.47
N SER A 560 3.00 -12.13 -19.09
CA SER A 560 2.29 -11.22 -19.99
C SER A 560 3.14 -9.98 -20.34
N PHE A 561 3.92 -9.49 -19.38
CA PHE A 561 4.86 -8.39 -19.61
C PHE A 561 6.03 -8.80 -20.51
N ASP A 562 6.65 -9.96 -20.29
CA ASP A 562 7.77 -10.42 -21.12
C ASP A 562 7.36 -10.67 -22.58
N ILE A 563 6.21 -11.32 -22.80
CA ILE A 563 5.63 -11.50 -24.14
C ILE A 563 5.44 -10.14 -24.81
N LEU A 564 4.88 -9.15 -24.12
CA LEU A 564 4.71 -7.82 -24.69
C LEU A 564 6.01 -7.04 -24.88
N GLY A 565 7.03 -7.26 -24.04
CA GLY A 565 8.36 -6.70 -24.25
C GLY A 565 8.92 -7.15 -25.60
N GLU A 566 8.88 -8.45 -25.83
CA GLU A 566 9.31 -9.09 -27.06
C GLU A 566 8.50 -8.61 -28.28
N MET A 567 7.18 -8.47 -28.15
CA MET A 567 6.30 -8.11 -29.28
C MET A 567 6.22 -6.60 -29.56
N ALA A 568 6.40 -5.73 -28.55
CA ALA A 568 6.31 -4.28 -28.70
C ALA A 568 7.66 -3.56 -28.77
N PHE A 569 8.72 -4.09 -28.14
CA PHE A 569 10.04 -3.47 -28.13
C PHE A 569 11.13 -4.35 -28.75
N GLY A 570 10.81 -5.58 -29.13
CA GLY A 570 11.79 -6.53 -29.66
C GLY A 570 12.78 -7.05 -28.61
N GLU A 571 12.51 -6.82 -27.32
CA GLU A 571 13.33 -7.29 -26.19
C GLU A 571 12.45 -7.63 -24.97
N SER A 572 12.68 -8.79 -24.35
CA SER A 572 12.06 -9.20 -23.09
C SER A 572 12.41 -8.25 -21.93
N PHE A 573 11.58 -8.24 -20.89
CA PHE A 573 11.92 -7.60 -19.62
C PHE A 573 12.66 -8.55 -18.66
N HIS A 574 12.79 -9.82 -19.05
CA HIS A 574 13.41 -10.87 -18.23
C HIS A 574 12.74 -10.99 -16.86
N ALA A 575 11.43 -10.72 -16.79
CA ALA A 575 10.67 -10.75 -15.56
C ALA A 575 10.52 -12.19 -15.04
N VAL A 576 10.21 -13.14 -15.92
CA VAL A 576 10.10 -14.57 -15.60
C VAL A 576 11.44 -15.14 -15.16
N GLU A 577 12.52 -14.90 -15.93
CA GLU A 577 13.88 -15.37 -15.63
C GLU A 577 14.34 -15.00 -14.21
N SER A 578 13.91 -13.82 -13.73
CA SER A 578 14.27 -13.33 -12.41
C SER A 578 13.76 -14.19 -11.25
N GLY A 579 12.71 -15.00 -11.49
CA GLY A 579 12.20 -16.07 -10.62
C GLY A 579 11.74 -15.67 -9.21
N LYS A 580 11.72 -14.38 -8.86
CA LYS A 580 11.55 -13.90 -7.48
C LYS A 580 10.18 -13.25 -7.27
N SER A 581 9.17 -14.09 -7.06
CA SER A 581 7.83 -13.69 -6.58
C SER A 581 7.74 -13.92 -5.07
N THR A 582 8.22 -12.98 -4.24
CA THR A 582 8.11 -13.10 -2.77
C THR A 582 7.67 -11.81 -2.08
N SER A 583 6.47 -11.87 -1.49
CA SER A 583 5.89 -11.14 -0.35
C SER A 583 5.74 -9.60 -0.33
N PRO A 584 4.70 -9.08 0.37
CA PRO A 584 4.06 -7.77 0.10
C PRO A 584 4.56 -6.60 0.95
N HIS A 585 5.68 -6.72 1.68
CA HIS A 585 6.09 -5.70 2.64
C HIS A 585 7.53 -5.24 2.46
N LEU A 586 7.84 -4.66 1.31
CA LEU A 586 8.90 -3.66 1.23
C LEU A 586 8.54 -2.66 0.13
N LEU A 587 8.20 -1.45 0.56
CA LEU A 587 8.23 -0.26 -0.29
C LEU A 587 9.70 -0.04 -0.70
N CYS A 588 10.18 -0.82 -1.68
CA CYS A 588 11.52 -0.69 -2.20
C CYS A 588 11.60 0.62 -2.98
N LEU A 589 12.33 1.57 -2.40
CA LEU A 589 12.85 2.75 -3.08
C LEU A 589 13.75 2.31 -4.25
N CYS A 590 13.15 2.01 -5.40
CA CYS A 590 13.85 1.78 -6.65
C CYS A 590 14.35 3.11 -7.23
N LEU A 591 15.48 3.61 -6.71
CA LEU A 591 16.30 4.66 -7.33
C LEU A 591 17.51 4.07 -8.09
N SER A 592 17.62 2.74 -8.17
CA SER A 592 18.57 2.05 -9.03
C SER A 592 17.82 1.18 -10.02
N ASN A 593 18.13 1.31 -11.31
CA ASN A 593 17.70 0.42 -12.42
C ASN A 593 18.21 -1.04 -12.28
N ARG A 594 18.38 -1.53 -11.06
CA ARG A 594 18.80 -2.88 -10.67
C ARG A 594 18.23 -3.19 -9.29
N CYS A 595 16.95 -3.47 -9.21
CA CYS A 595 16.33 -4.04 -8.01
C CYS A 595 15.78 -5.42 -8.40
N ALA A 596 16.61 -6.45 -8.20
CA ALA A 596 16.20 -7.83 -8.30
C ALA A 596 15.29 -8.15 -7.09
N GLY A 597 14.01 -8.44 -7.33
CA GLY A 597 13.09 -8.91 -6.28
C GLY A 597 11.66 -8.36 -6.28
N HIS A 598 11.22 -7.63 -7.31
CA HIS A 598 9.84 -7.19 -7.46
C HIS A 598 9.36 -7.50 -8.89
N PRO A 599 8.04 -7.66 -9.15
CA PRO A 599 7.52 -7.59 -10.52
C PRO A 599 8.13 -6.36 -11.19
N HIS A 600 8.59 -6.51 -12.44
CA HIS A 600 9.41 -5.51 -13.13
C HIS A 600 8.87 -4.11 -12.86
N PHE A 601 9.72 -3.18 -12.37
CA PHE A 601 9.32 -1.87 -11.79
C PHE A 601 8.27 -1.10 -12.63
N TRP A 602 8.22 -1.38 -13.93
CA TRP A 602 7.26 -0.83 -14.86
C TRP A 602 5.80 -1.25 -14.62
N SER A 603 5.52 -2.49 -14.20
CA SER A 603 4.15 -2.95 -13.93
C SER A 603 3.52 -2.17 -12.76
N GLU A 604 4.26 -1.98 -11.67
CA GLU A 604 3.84 -1.18 -10.51
C GLU A 604 3.63 0.31 -10.86
N LEU A 605 4.46 0.85 -11.77
CA LEU A 605 4.26 2.21 -12.31
C LEU A 605 2.95 2.31 -13.13
N ILE A 606 2.60 1.28 -13.89
CA ILE A 606 1.36 1.23 -14.69
C ILE A 606 0.14 1.18 -13.78
N VAL A 607 0.11 0.29 -12.79
CA VAL A 607 -1.03 0.16 -11.85
C VAL A 607 -1.22 1.47 -11.06
N SER A 608 -0.12 2.06 -10.58
CA SER A 608 -0.14 3.36 -9.90
C SER A 608 -0.70 4.46 -10.82
N HIS A 609 -0.28 4.49 -12.09
CA HIS A 609 -0.78 5.45 -13.07
C HIS A 609 -2.30 5.31 -13.33
N LEU A 610 -2.83 4.09 -13.38
CA LEU A 610 -4.27 3.84 -13.55
C LEU A 610 -5.11 4.34 -12.36
N TYR A 611 -4.58 4.23 -11.13
CA TYR A 611 -5.22 4.83 -9.95
C TYR A 611 -5.25 6.35 -10.04
N PHE A 612 -4.14 6.99 -10.43
CA PHE A 612 -4.12 8.44 -10.64
C PHE A 612 -5.12 8.89 -11.71
N ILE A 613 -5.30 8.13 -12.79
CA ILE A 613 -6.35 8.39 -13.78
C ILE A 613 -7.74 8.38 -13.10
N THR A 614 -8.04 7.42 -12.22
CA THR A 614 -9.31 7.38 -11.48
C THR A 614 -9.52 8.64 -10.62
N VAL A 615 -8.48 9.10 -9.92
CA VAL A 615 -8.52 10.32 -9.10
C VAL A 615 -8.77 11.55 -9.97
N LEU A 616 -7.99 11.69 -11.05
CA LEU A 616 -8.11 12.80 -11.99
C LEU A 616 -9.51 12.84 -12.64
N ASP A 617 -10.09 11.67 -12.98
CA ASP A 617 -11.39 11.59 -13.65
C ASP A 617 -12.50 12.04 -12.72
N ASN A 618 -12.36 11.78 -11.43
CA ASN A 618 -13.26 12.28 -10.41
C ASN A 618 -13.12 13.79 -10.22
N LEU A 619 -11.89 14.29 -10.06
CA LEU A 619 -11.64 15.71 -9.79
C LEU A 619 -12.08 16.62 -10.95
N ARG A 620 -11.86 16.20 -12.21
CA ARG A 620 -12.24 17.01 -13.39
C ARG A 620 -13.75 17.30 -13.48
N ARG A 621 -14.59 16.47 -12.86
CA ARG A 621 -16.05 16.57 -12.95
C ARG A 621 -16.63 17.64 -12.00
N TYR A 622 -15.80 18.22 -11.13
CA TYR A 622 -16.19 19.32 -10.26
C TYR A 622 -15.53 20.62 -10.72
N PRO A 623 -16.26 21.65 -11.18
CA PRO A 623 -15.69 22.86 -11.76
C PRO A 623 -14.66 23.59 -10.86
N LEU A 624 -14.92 23.63 -9.55
CA LEU A 624 -14.02 24.24 -8.57
C LEU A 624 -12.69 23.47 -8.47
N PHE A 625 -12.76 22.16 -8.35
CA PHE A 625 -11.58 21.29 -8.28
C PHE A 625 -10.88 21.12 -9.64
N ALA A 626 -11.59 21.24 -10.76
CA ALA A 626 -10.98 21.25 -12.09
C ALA A 626 -10.13 22.50 -12.31
N THR A 627 -10.59 23.65 -11.79
CA THR A 627 -9.85 24.93 -11.85
C THR A 627 -8.61 24.90 -10.96
N ILE A 628 -8.76 24.45 -9.70
CA ILE A 628 -7.64 24.26 -8.77
C ILE A 628 -6.69 23.17 -9.27
N GLY A 629 -7.26 22.09 -9.80
CA GLY A 629 -6.56 20.92 -10.32
C GLY A 629 -5.72 21.22 -11.56
N ARG A 630 -6.13 22.14 -12.44
CA ARG A 630 -5.27 22.61 -13.55
C ARG A 630 -3.93 23.16 -13.06
N PHE A 631 -3.89 23.73 -11.85
CA PHE A 631 -2.66 24.22 -11.25
C PHE A 631 -1.95 23.16 -10.41
N LEU A 632 -2.65 22.36 -9.59
CA LEU A 632 -2.01 21.40 -8.67
C LEU A 632 -1.72 20.01 -9.29
N LEU A 633 -2.54 19.53 -10.23
CA LEU A 633 -2.45 18.16 -10.78
C LEU A 633 -1.22 17.92 -11.67
N PRO A 634 -0.73 18.89 -12.46
CA PRO A 634 0.56 18.74 -13.12
C PRO A 634 1.68 18.48 -12.10
N PHE A 635 1.70 19.12 -10.94
CA PHE A 635 2.75 18.90 -9.94
C PHE A 635 2.65 17.52 -9.25
N ALA A 636 1.44 16.99 -9.07
CA ALA A 636 1.22 15.70 -8.39
C ALA A 636 1.42 14.46 -9.30
N THR A 637 1.18 14.57 -10.60
CA THR A 637 1.14 13.41 -11.52
C THR A 637 2.32 13.33 -12.49
N THR A 638 3.09 14.42 -12.65
CA THR A 638 4.17 14.51 -13.64
C THR A 638 5.29 13.50 -13.41
N SER A 639 5.68 13.14 -12.17
CA SER A 639 6.81 12.21 -12.01
C SER A 639 6.54 10.77 -12.41
N VAL A 640 5.39 10.20 -12.04
CA VAL A 640 5.04 8.81 -12.43
C VAL A 640 4.82 8.75 -13.94
N ARG A 641 4.11 9.75 -14.47
CA ARG A 641 3.84 9.91 -15.89
C ARG A 641 5.10 10.12 -16.72
N ASP A 642 6.03 10.95 -16.27
CA ASP A 642 7.29 11.25 -16.96
C ASP A 642 8.28 10.09 -16.83
N LYS A 643 8.26 9.33 -15.74
CA LYS A 643 9.01 8.07 -15.63
C LYS A 643 8.48 7.01 -16.59
N HIS A 644 7.16 6.78 -16.60
CA HIS A 644 6.51 5.83 -17.51
C HIS A 644 6.77 6.19 -18.96
N SER A 645 6.51 7.45 -19.33
CA SER A 645 6.71 7.92 -20.70
C SER A 645 8.18 8.05 -21.08
N GLY A 646 9.06 8.40 -20.14
CA GLY A 646 10.51 8.43 -20.33
C GLY A 646 11.09 7.05 -20.60
N PHE A 647 10.71 6.04 -19.81
CA PHE A 647 11.13 4.66 -20.05
C PHE A 647 10.61 4.11 -21.38
N THR A 648 9.35 4.44 -21.73
CA THR A 648 8.82 4.09 -23.05
C THR A 648 9.66 4.70 -24.18
N ARG A 649 10.01 5.99 -24.07
CA ARG A 649 10.85 6.67 -25.07
C ARG A 649 12.21 6.01 -25.19
N GLU A 650 12.85 5.69 -24.06
CA GLU A 650 14.13 4.98 -24.06
C GLU A 650 14.05 3.63 -24.79
N LYS A 651 13.00 2.84 -24.53
CA LYS A 651 12.78 1.55 -25.19
C LYS A 651 12.53 1.70 -26.70
N VAL A 652 11.73 2.68 -27.10
CA VAL A 652 11.49 3.00 -28.52
C VAL A 652 12.78 3.46 -29.21
N ASP A 653 13.62 4.24 -28.52
CA ASP A 653 14.89 4.72 -29.05
C ASP A 653 15.85 3.56 -29.32
N ARG A 654 15.96 2.62 -28.37
CA ARG A 654 16.72 1.38 -28.55
C ARG A 654 16.18 0.55 -29.70
N ARG A 655 14.85 0.41 -29.80
CA ARG A 655 14.20 -0.35 -30.88
C ARG A 655 14.48 0.27 -32.26
N LEU A 656 14.44 1.60 -32.38
CA LEU A 656 14.79 2.30 -33.63
C LEU A 656 16.28 2.21 -33.96
N ALA A 657 17.15 2.09 -32.95
CA ALA A 657 18.60 1.93 -33.15
C ALA A 657 19.02 0.48 -33.48
N ALA A 658 18.18 -0.51 -33.17
CA ALA A 658 18.46 -1.93 -33.40
C ALA A 658 18.52 -2.25 -34.89
N LYS A 659 19.60 -2.89 -35.34
CA LYS A 659 19.85 -3.22 -36.76
C LYS A 659 19.18 -4.51 -37.26
N ALA A 660 18.59 -5.30 -36.36
CA ALA A 660 18.04 -6.61 -36.70
C ALA A 660 16.60 -6.48 -37.24
N PRO A 661 16.31 -6.92 -38.48
CA PRO A 661 14.95 -7.00 -38.98
C PRO A 661 14.22 -8.11 -38.22
N ARG A 662 13.20 -7.72 -37.45
CA ARG A 662 12.26 -8.62 -36.78
C ARG A 662 10.84 -8.15 -37.09
N THR A 663 9.97 -9.10 -37.43
CA THR A 663 8.54 -8.85 -37.62
C THR A 663 7.86 -8.93 -36.26
N ASP A 664 7.28 -7.82 -35.81
CA ASP A 664 6.57 -7.66 -34.54
C ASP A 664 5.48 -6.58 -34.65
N PHE A 665 4.88 -6.15 -33.55
CA PHE A 665 3.82 -5.12 -33.55
C PHE A 665 4.25 -3.77 -34.12
N MET A 666 5.55 -3.46 -34.06
CA MET A 666 6.08 -2.15 -34.40
C MET A 666 6.71 -2.10 -35.78
N THR A 667 6.92 -3.23 -36.46
CA THR A 667 7.58 -3.27 -37.78
C THR A 667 7.01 -2.28 -38.79
N THR A 668 5.69 -2.23 -38.95
CA THR A 668 5.04 -1.27 -39.88
C THR A 668 5.20 0.17 -39.41
N LEU A 669 5.14 0.42 -38.11
CA LEU A 669 5.31 1.77 -37.54
C LEU A 669 6.74 2.27 -37.69
N ILE A 670 7.74 1.42 -37.48
CA ILE A 670 9.16 1.75 -37.64
C ILE A 670 9.41 2.24 -39.06
N SER A 671 8.94 1.50 -40.08
CA SER A 671 9.08 1.90 -41.49
C SER A 671 8.46 3.28 -41.77
N LYS A 672 7.32 3.59 -41.16
CA LYS A 672 6.60 4.85 -41.35
C LYS A 672 7.20 6.02 -40.56
N VAL A 673 7.80 5.74 -39.41
CA VAL A 673 8.59 6.74 -38.67
C VAL A 673 9.86 7.07 -39.43
N SER A 674 10.53 6.06 -40.02
CA SER A 674 11.71 6.26 -40.87
C SER A 674 11.42 7.04 -42.15
N SER A 675 10.23 6.87 -42.76
CA SER A 675 9.80 7.65 -43.94
C SER A 675 9.28 9.05 -43.59
N GLY A 676 9.07 9.36 -42.31
CA GLY A 676 8.48 10.63 -41.85
C GLY A 676 6.96 10.71 -41.98
N GLU A 677 6.27 9.61 -42.32
CA GLU A 677 4.81 9.54 -42.39
C GLU A 677 4.13 9.62 -41.02
N ILE A 678 4.81 9.13 -39.97
CA ILE A 678 4.30 9.12 -38.59
C ILE A 678 5.36 9.75 -37.67
N GLU A 679 4.92 10.59 -36.73
CA GLU A 679 5.82 11.14 -35.71
C GLU A 679 6.26 10.04 -34.73
N LYS A 680 7.55 10.04 -34.37
CA LYS A 680 8.11 9.13 -33.35
C LYS A 680 7.33 9.17 -32.02
N GLU A 681 6.82 10.32 -31.63
CA GLU A 681 6.03 10.46 -30.41
C GLU A 681 4.69 9.72 -30.48
N GLU A 682 4.06 9.65 -31.66
CA GLU A 682 2.85 8.85 -31.89
C GLU A 682 3.15 7.35 -31.77
N MET A 683 4.25 6.89 -32.38
CA MET A 683 4.73 5.51 -32.21
C MET A 683 5.01 5.19 -30.74
N THR A 684 5.60 6.13 -30.01
CA THR A 684 5.88 5.97 -28.57
C THR A 684 4.59 5.84 -27.75
N ALA A 685 3.58 6.66 -28.03
CA ALA A 685 2.28 6.56 -27.38
C ALA A 685 1.57 5.22 -27.71
N HIS A 686 1.71 4.72 -28.94
CA HIS A 686 1.23 3.38 -29.32
C HIS A 686 1.92 2.28 -28.53
N ALA A 687 3.25 2.27 -28.49
CA ALA A 687 4.03 1.25 -27.77
C ALA A 687 3.65 1.20 -26.28
N SER A 688 3.55 2.36 -25.62
CA SER A 688 3.08 2.48 -24.23
C SER A 688 1.72 1.81 -24.00
N THR A 689 0.78 2.05 -24.92
CA THR A 689 -0.59 1.56 -24.80
C THR A 689 -0.67 0.07 -25.04
N LEU A 690 0.13 -0.48 -25.95
CA LEU A 690 0.17 -1.92 -26.19
C LEU A 690 0.62 -2.66 -24.93
N VAL A 691 1.67 -2.18 -24.25
CA VAL A 691 2.18 -2.75 -22.99
C VAL A 691 1.12 -2.76 -21.90
N ILE A 692 0.48 -1.62 -21.65
CA ILE A 692 -0.56 -1.50 -20.62
C ILE A 692 -1.75 -2.39 -20.96
N ALA A 693 -2.22 -2.34 -22.22
CA ALA A 693 -3.45 -2.99 -22.62
C ALA A 693 -3.32 -4.51 -22.71
N GLY A 694 -2.19 -5.08 -23.14
CA GLY A 694 -2.06 -6.54 -23.19
C GLY A 694 -1.46 -7.15 -21.92
N GLY A 695 -0.51 -6.48 -21.24
CA GLY A 695 0.14 -7.03 -20.05
C GLY A 695 -0.82 -7.23 -18.87
N GLU A 696 -1.65 -6.23 -18.57
CA GLU A 696 -2.55 -6.27 -17.41
C GLU A 696 -3.85 -7.05 -17.69
N THR A 697 -4.35 -7.06 -18.93
CA THR A 697 -5.65 -7.68 -19.24
C THR A 697 -5.57 -9.19 -19.34
N THR A 698 -4.56 -9.74 -20.04
CA THR A 698 -4.34 -11.19 -20.15
C THR A 698 -4.00 -11.77 -18.79
N SER A 699 -3.10 -11.15 -18.02
CA SER A 699 -2.77 -11.59 -16.66
C SER A 699 -3.97 -11.58 -15.72
N THR A 700 -4.85 -10.58 -15.85
CA THR A 700 -6.10 -10.51 -15.10
C THR A 700 -7.03 -11.66 -15.39
N PHE A 701 -7.23 -11.97 -16.66
CA PHE A 701 -8.02 -13.12 -17.07
C PHE A 701 -7.40 -14.44 -16.55
N LEU A 702 -6.10 -14.65 -16.73
CA LEU A 702 -5.40 -15.86 -16.34
C LEU A 702 -5.51 -16.11 -14.82
N ALA A 703 -5.31 -15.06 -14.00
CA ALA A 703 -5.44 -15.20 -12.56
C ALA A 703 -6.89 -15.53 -12.15
N ALA A 704 -7.88 -14.83 -12.71
CA ALA A 704 -9.28 -15.06 -12.37
C ALA A 704 -9.77 -16.45 -12.82
N VAL A 705 -9.45 -16.87 -14.05
CA VAL A 705 -9.89 -18.19 -14.57
C VAL A 705 -9.25 -19.33 -13.78
N THR A 706 -7.98 -19.20 -13.39
CA THR A 706 -7.30 -20.17 -12.51
C THR A 706 -7.99 -20.26 -11.16
N TYR A 707 -8.36 -19.13 -10.54
CA TYR A 707 -9.13 -19.16 -9.29
C TYR A 707 -10.49 -19.87 -9.45
N TYR A 708 -11.26 -19.56 -10.49
CA TYR A 708 -12.59 -20.16 -10.68
C TYR A 708 -12.53 -21.65 -11.02
N LEU A 709 -11.52 -22.08 -11.79
CA LEU A 709 -11.26 -23.50 -12.04
C LEU A 709 -10.97 -24.22 -10.72
N LEU A 710 -10.05 -23.71 -9.91
CA LEU A 710 -9.66 -24.33 -8.64
C LEU A 710 -10.76 -24.30 -7.57
N SER A 711 -11.68 -23.33 -7.67
CA SER A 711 -12.88 -23.26 -6.83
C SER A 711 -13.98 -24.21 -7.29
N THR A 712 -13.86 -24.79 -8.50
CA THR A 712 -14.85 -25.68 -9.11
C THR A 712 -14.22 -26.99 -9.58
N PRO A 713 -13.95 -27.96 -8.67
CA PRO A 713 -13.14 -29.14 -8.96
C PRO A 713 -13.61 -29.97 -10.17
N LYS A 714 -14.94 -30.10 -10.36
CA LYS A 714 -15.52 -30.81 -11.51
C LYS A 714 -15.02 -30.22 -12.82
N THR A 715 -15.11 -28.90 -12.94
CA THR A 715 -14.76 -28.13 -14.13
C THR A 715 -13.25 -28.18 -14.40
N TYR A 716 -12.45 -28.08 -13.34
CA TYR A 716 -11.01 -28.20 -13.41
C TYR A 716 -10.56 -29.56 -13.96
N HIS A 717 -11.11 -30.66 -13.44
CA HIS A 717 -10.78 -32.00 -13.93
C HIS A 717 -11.24 -32.25 -15.37
N CYS A 718 -12.38 -31.69 -15.79
CA CYS A 718 -12.81 -31.78 -17.19
C CYS A 718 -11.81 -31.11 -18.14
N LEU A 719 -11.36 -29.89 -17.82
CA LEU A 719 -10.37 -29.16 -18.61
C LEU A 719 -9.03 -29.91 -18.67
N GLN A 720 -8.54 -30.33 -17.52
CA GLN A 720 -7.28 -31.05 -17.41
C GLN A 720 -7.29 -32.34 -18.21
N ARG A 721 -8.39 -33.11 -18.15
CA ARG A 721 -8.55 -34.33 -18.93
C ARG A 721 -8.54 -34.05 -20.43
N GLU A 722 -9.31 -33.07 -20.90
CA GLU A 722 -9.34 -32.70 -22.33
C GLU A 722 -7.93 -32.36 -22.83
N ILE A 723 -7.18 -31.54 -22.09
CA ILE A 723 -5.83 -31.13 -22.50
C ILE A 723 -4.86 -32.32 -22.50
N ARG A 724 -4.86 -33.16 -21.45
CA ARG A 724 -3.91 -34.28 -21.35
C ARG A 724 -4.22 -35.44 -22.29
N GLU A 725 -5.48 -35.63 -22.68
CA GLU A 725 -5.89 -36.64 -23.67
C GLU A 725 -5.70 -36.15 -25.11
N ALA A 726 -5.62 -34.84 -25.35
CA ALA A 726 -5.49 -34.28 -26.69
C ALA A 726 -4.06 -34.28 -27.25
N PHE A 727 -3.03 -34.36 -26.39
CA PHE A 727 -1.63 -34.20 -26.79
C PHE A 727 -0.74 -35.29 -26.21
N ASP A 728 0.02 -35.96 -27.07
CA ASP A 728 0.99 -37.00 -26.69
C ASP A 728 2.27 -36.40 -26.08
N SER A 729 2.74 -35.26 -26.60
CA SER A 729 3.94 -34.55 -26.11
C SER A 729 3.68 -33.07 -25.82
N TYR A 730 4.59 -32.45 -25.05
CA TYR A 730 4.50 -31.03 -24.71
C TYR A 730 4.73 -30.14 -25.94
N GLU A 731 5.60 -30.62 -26.83
CA GLU A 731 6.01 -29.96 -28.07
C GLU A 731 4.89 -29.91 -29.11
N ASP A 732 3.87 -30.79 -29.01
CA ASP A 732 2.70 -30.78 -29.89
C ASP A 732 1.70 -29.67 -29.55
N ILE A 733 1.88 -28.96 -28.43
CA ILE A 733 0.98 -27.90 -27.98
C ILE A 733 1.39 -26.58 -28.62
N ASP A 734 0.65 -26.18 -29.65
CA ASP A 734 0.71 -24.85 -30.26
C ASP A 734 -0.63 -24.09 -30.07
N ALA A 735 -0.66 -22.80 -30.39
CA ALA A 735 -1.84 -21.97 -30.20
C ALA A 735 -3.03 -22.44 -31.06
N SER A 736 -2.74 -22.95 -32.27
CA SER A 736 -3.75 -23.38 -33.24
C SER A 736 -4.41 -24.71 -32.85
N SER A 737 -3.64 -25.62 -32.26
CA SER A 737 -4.08 -26.93 -31.77
C SER A 737 -4.83 -26.77 -30.44
N ALA A 738 -4.31 -25.97 -29.50
CA ALA A 738 -4.99 -25.62 -28.26
C ALA A 738 -6.33 -24.91 -28.54
N GLN A 739 -6.40 -24.04 -29.57
CA GLN A 739 -7.65 -23.36 -29.93
C GLN A 739 -8.77 -24.32 -30.40
N LYS A 740 -8.43 -25.53 -30.86
CA LYS A 740 -9.42 -26.53 -31.31
C LYS A 740 -10.10 -27.25 -30.15
N LEU A 741 -9.58 -27.13 -28.93
CA LEU A 741 -10.10 -27.82 -27.75
C LEU A 741 -11.42 -27.16 -27.28
N PRO A 742 -12.57 -27.83 -27.42
CA PRO A 742 -13.87 -27.20 -27.19
C PRO A 742 -14.10 -26.81 -25.74
N TYR A 743 -13.66 -27.61 -24.76
CA TYR A 743 -13.84 -27.28 -23.34
C TYR A 743 -12.87 -26.18 -22.90
N LEU A 744 -11.63 -26.14 -23.40
CA LEU A 744 -10.72 -25.00 -23.19
C LEU A 744 -11.33 -23.69 -23.73
N GLN A 745 -11.93 -23.71 -24.94
CA GLN A 745 -12.61 -22.52 -25.45
C GLN A 745 -13.81 -22.12 -24.59
N ALA A 746 -14.54 -23.10 -24.05
CA ALA A 746 -15.64 -22.87 -23.12
C ALA A 746 -15.17 -22.24 -21.80
N VAL A 747 -14.05 -22.71 -21.25
CA VAL A 747 -13.41 -22.15 -20.05
C VAL A 747 -12.96 -20.71 -20.29
N ILE A 748 -12.36 -20.42 -21.45
CA ILE A 748 -11.94 -19.06 -21.80
C ILE A 748 -13.15 -18.14 -21.93
N ALA A 749 -14.20 -18.58 -22.62
CA ALA A 749 -15.43 -17.80 -22.78
C ALA A 749 -16.11 -17.53 -21.42
N GLU A 750 -16.18 -18.53 -20.55
CA GLU A 750 -16.77 -18.39 -19.22
C GLU A 750 -15.93 -17.53 -18.28
N GLY A 751 -14.60 -17.66 -18.31
CA GLY A 751 -13.70 -16.80 -17.53
C GLY A 751 -13.80 -15.34 -17.95
N LEU A 752 -13.85 -15.06 -19.25
CA LEU A 752 -14.05 -13.70 -19.77
C LEU A 752 -15.45 -13.14 -19.48
N ARG A 753 -16.47 -14.00 -19.34
CA ARG A 753 -17.82 -13.59 -18.90
C ARG A 753 -17.84 -13.24 -17.42
N MET A 754 -17.31 -14.11 -16.57
CA MET A 754 -17.32 -13.97 -15.10
C MET A 754 -16.44 -12.82 -14.64
N TYR A 755 -15.27 -12.63 -15.26
CA TYR A 755 -14.32 -11.62 -14.83
C TYR A 755 -13.73 -10.84 -16.02
N PRO A 756 -14.56 -10.04 -16.73
CA PRO A 756 -14.10 -9.31 -17.89
C PRO A 756 -13.06 -8.25 -17.47
N PRO A 757 -11.88 -8.19 -18.10
CA PRO A 757 -10.87 -7.19 -17.74
C PRO A 757 -11.39 -5.74 -17.82
N GLY A 758 -12.30 -5.46 -18.76
CA GLY A 758 -12.99 -4.16 -18.93
C GLY A 758 -14.34 -4.07 -18.21
N SER A 759 -14.44 -4.54 -16.97
CA SER A 759 -15.72 -4.75 -16.25
C SER A 759 -16.59 -3.50 -16.05
N GLN A 760 -16.00 -2.31 -15.93
CA GLN A 760 -16.76 -1.07 -15.74
C GLN A 760 -17.53 -0.64 -17.01
N GLY A 761 -17.05 -1.01 -18.20
CA GLY A 761 -17.56 -0.50 -19.48
C GLY A 761 -16.72 0.63 -20.06
N PHE A 762 -17.02 1.00 -21.31
CA PHE A 762 -16.21 1.96 -22.07
C PHE A 762 -16.99 3.25 -22.32
N PRO A 763 -16.67 4.38 -21.67
CA PRO A 763 -17.50 5.58 -21.77
C PRO A 763 -17.46 6.24 -23.15
N ARG A 764 -18.63 6.69 -23.62
CA ARG A 764 -18.83 7.41 -24.88
C ARG A 764 -19.69 8.65 -24.64
N VAL A 765 -19.48 9.68 -25.44
CA VAL A 765 -20.37 10.84 -25.49
C VAL A 765 -21.43 10.58 -26.55
N SER A 766 -22.70 10.64 -26.14
CA SER A 766 -23.84 10.48 -27.03
C SER A 766 -23.88 11.59 -28.08
N SER A 767 -24.21 11.21 -29.32
CA SER A 767 -24.56 12.13 -30.41
C SER A 767 -26.08 12.31 -30.53
N GLY A 768 -26.86 11.77 -29.58
CA GLY A 768 -28.32 11.62 -29.67
C GLY A 768 -28.67 10.19 -30.14
N VAL A 769 -29.04 9.31 -29.21
CA VAL A 769 -29.34 7.90 -29.52
C VAL A 769 -30.47 7.36 -28.65
N GLU A 770 -31.26 6.46 -29.21
CA GLU A 770 -32.25 5.70 -28.44
C GLU A 770 -31.64 4.37 -27.99
N ILE A 771 -31.72 4.09 -26.68
CA ILE A 771 -31.24 2.85 -26.07
C ILE A 771 -32.34 2.34 -25.14
N ASP A 772 -32.77 1.09 -25.35
CA ASP A 772 -33.82 0.44 -24.54
C ASP A 772 -35.11 1.26 -24.43
N GLY A 773 -35.51 1.95 -25.51
CA GLY A 773 -36.70 2.81 -25.56
C GLY A 773 -36.51 4.19 -24.90
N HIS A 774 -35.30 4.51 -24.44
CA HIS A 774 -34.97 5.79 -23.84
C HIS A 774 -34.08 6.64 -24.76
N TRP A 775 -34.52 7.87 -25.04
CA TRP A 775 -33.71 8.84 -25.76
C TRP A 775 -32.58 9.38 -24.88
N VAL A 776 -31.33 9.19 -25.28
CA VAL A 776 -30.13 9.76 -24.64
C VAL A 776 -29.71 11.03 -25.39
N PRO A 777 -29.79 12.22 -24.77
CA PRO A 777 -29.47 13.47 -25.44
C PRO A 777 -28.00 13.57 -25.82
N ALA A 778 -27.69 14.35 -26.86
CA ALA A 778 -26.31 14.63 -27.25
C ALA A 778 -25.54 15.30 -26.10
N GLY A 779 -24.26 14.94 -25.93
CA GLY A 779 -23.41 15.44 -24.85
C GLY A 779 -23.45 14.62 -23.55
N ALA A 780 -24.44 13.74 -23.37
CA ALA A 780 -24.48 12.84 -22.22
C ALA A 780 -23.39 11.75 -22.33
N GLU A 781 -22.69 11.48 -21.24
CA GLU A 781 -21.75 10.35 -21.15
C GLU A 781 -22.53 9.06 -20.86
N MET A 782 -22.24 8.00 -21.62
CA MET A 782 -22.93 6.72 -21.57
C MET A 782 -21.98 5.53 -21.76
N TYR A 783 -22.31 4.39 -21.16
CA TYR A 783 -21.59 3.13 -21.33
C TYR A 783 -22.48 1.91 -21.04
N THR A 784 -22.06 0.74 -21.52
CA THR A 784 -22.64 -0.54 -21.05
C THR A 784 -21.77 -1.09 -19.93
N SER A 785 -22.36 -1.38 -18.76
CA SER A 785 -21.65 -2.04 -17.67
C SER A 785 -21.44 -3.51 -17.99
N ALA A 786 -20.20 -3.89 -18.31
CA ALA A 786 -19.90 -5.27 -18.69
C ALA A 786 -20.16 -6.25 -17.54
N TRP A 787 -19.79 -5.88 -16.31
CA TRP A 787 -20.06 -6.68 -15.12
C TRP A 787 -21.56 -6.93 -14.94
N THR A 788 -22.39 -5.88 -14.92
CA THR A 788 -23.83 -6.04 -14.69
C THR A 788 -24.50 -6.88 -15.77
N VAL A 789 -24.15 -6.67 -17.05
CA VAL A 789 -24.75 -7.45 -18.15
C VAL A 789 -24.41 -8.94 -18.04
N THR A 790 -23.16 -9.26 -17.72
CA THR A 790 -22.67 -10.64 -17.63
C THR A 790 -23.15 -11.36 -16.38
N HIS A 791 -23.57 -10.62 -15.35
CA HIS A 791 -24.09 -11.15 -14.08
C HIS A 791 -25.61 -11.02 -13.92
N ASP A 792 -26.32 -10.73 -15.01
CA ASP A 792 -27.78 -10.65 -15.03
C ASP A 792 -28.38 -12.03 -15.34
N ALA A 793 -29.23 -12.53 -14.43
CA ALA A 793 -29.95 -13.80 -14.56
C ALA A 793 -30.88 -13.83 -15.79
N LYS A 794 -31.25 -12.66 -16.33
CA LYS A 794 -31.98 -12.53 -17.59
C LYS A 794 -31.20 -13.10 -18.78
N TYR A 795 -29.87 -12.97 -18.79
CA TYR A 795 -29.03 -13.43 -19.90
C TYR A 795 -28.28 -14.72 -19.56
N PHE A 796 -27.89 -14.91 -18.31
CA PHE A 796 -27.16 -16.09 -17.86
C PHE A 796 -27.82 -16.67 -16.59
N PRO A 797 -28.53 -17.81 -16.66
CA PRO A 797 -29.04 -18.49 -15.48
C PRO A 797 -27.88 -18.86 -14.53
N GLU A 798 -28.10 -18.66 -13.24
CA GLU A 798 -27.08 -18.81 -12.18
C GLU A 798 -25.79 -18.03 -12.54
N PRO A 799 -25.88 -16.71 -12.71
CA PRO A 799 -24.83 -15.92 -13.37
C PRO A 799 -23.49 -15.89 -12.62
N PHE A 800 -23.49 -16.18 -11.31
CA PHE A 800 -22.29 -16.21 -10.47
C PHE A 800 -21.65 -17.61 -10.39
N VAL A 801 -22.25 -18.63 -11.01
CA VAL A 801 -21.69 -19.98 -11.05
C VAL A 801 -20.78 -20.11 -12.27
N PHE A 802 -19.52 -20.49 -12.04
CA PHE A 802 -18.56 -20.79 -13.10
C PHE A 802 -18.94 -22.10 -13.80
N ASN A 803 -19.54 -21.99 -14.98
CA ASN A 803 -20.09 -23.12 -15.73
C ASN A 803 -19.72 -23.01 -17.22
N PRO A 804 -18.55 -23.52 -17.64
CA PRO A 804 -18.14 -23.58 -19.04
C PRO A 804 -19.11 -24.35 -19.94
N GLU A 805 -19.84 -25.34 -19.41
CA GLU A 805 -20.74 -26.19 -20.19
C GLU A 805 -21.83 -25.37 -20.93
N ARG A 806 -22.21 -24.19 -20.43
CA ARG A 806 -23.16 -23.27 -21.11
C ARG A 806 -22.68 -22.79 -22.49
N TRP A 807 -21.38 -22.87 -22.76
CA TRP A 807 -20.80 -22.46 -24.04
C TRP A 807 -20.85 -23.55 -25.10
N ILE A 808 -20.91 -24.82 -24.70
CA ILE A 808 -20.89 -26.00 -25.58
C ILE A 808 -22.24 -26.72 -25.67
N ASP A 809 -23.08 -26.60 -24.63
CA ASP A 809 -24.41 -27.22 -24.62
C ASP A 809 -25.34 -26.54 -25.65
N PRO A 810 -25.83 -27.28 -26.67
CA PRO A 810 -26.77 -26.73 -27.64
C PRO A 810 -28.15 -26.38 -27.03
N HIS A 811 -28.46 -26.88 -25.83
CA HIS A 811 -29.70 -26.62 -25.11
C HIS A 811 -29.58 -25.47 -24.10
N ALA A 812 -28.41 -24.84 -23.97
CA ALA A 812 -28.22 -23.68 -23.12
C ALA A 812 -29.15 -22.54 -23.55
N ILE A 813 -29.91 -22.00 -22.60
CA ILE A 813 -30.84 -20.86 -22.83
C ILE A 813 -30.13 -19.50 -22.72
N ASP A 814 -28.82 -19.50 -22.45
CA ASP A 814 -27.98 -18.33 -22.26
C ASP A 814 -27.93 -17.42 -23.50
N VAL A 815 -28.01 -16.12 -23.27
CA VAL A 815 -27.87 -15.10 -24.32
C VAL A 815 -26.41 -14.69 -24.43
N LYS A 816 -25.62 -15.49 -25.15
CA LYS A 816 -24.15 -15.35 -25.27
C LYS A 816 -23.70 -13.97 -25.76
N GLU A 817 -24.53 -13.27 -26.54
CA GLU A 817 -24.27 -11.91 -27.04
C GLU A 817 -24.13 -10.86 -25.92
N ALA A 818 -24.61 -11.16 -24.71
CA ALA A 818 -24.45 -10.32 -23.54
C ALA A 818 -22.98 -10.21 -23.08
N SER A 819 -22.15 -11.23 -23.35
CA SER A 819 -20.71 -11.21 -23.05
C SER A 819 -19.93 -10.62 -24.22
N GLN A 820 -19.40 -9.40 -24.04
CA GLN A 820 -18.59 -8.69 -25.05
C GLN A 820 -17.24 -8.23 -24.46
N PRO A 821 -16.38 -9.16 -24.01
CA PRO A 821 -15.12 -8.81 -23.31
C PRO A 821 -14.14 -8.01 -24.20
N PHE A 822 -14.25 -8.15 -25.52
CA PHE A 822 -13.42 -7.43 -26.50
C PHE A 822 -14.11 -6.19 -27.11
N SER A 823 -15.30 -5.81 -26.61
CA SER A 823 -16.15 -4.77 -27.19
C SER A 823 -16.54 -5.04 -28.66
N LEU A 824 -17.25 -4.10 -29.28
CA LEU A 824 -17.81 -4.21 -30.63
C LEU A 824 -17.43 -3.01 -31.52
N GLY A 825 -17.65 -3.19 -32.83
CA GLY A 825 -17.60 -2.12 -33.82
C GLY A 825 -16.20 -1.59 -34.14
N PRO A 826 -16.09 -0.35 -34.67
CA PRO A 826 -14.83 0.18 -35.20
C PRO A 826 -13.75 0.36 -34.13
N ARG A 827 -14.15 0.44 -32.85
CA ARG A 827 -13.29 0.59 -31.67
C ARG A 827 -13.10 -0.73 -30.88
N GLY A 828 -13.52 -1.88 -31.42
CA GLY A 828 -13.30 -3.19 -30.81
C GLY A 828 -11.81 -3.50 -30.61
N CYS A 829 -11.51 -4.39 -29.65
CA CYS A 829 -10.15 -4.71 -29.23
C CYS A 829 -9.27 -5.12 -30.42
N LEU A 830 -8.16 -4.41 -30.60
CA LEU A 830 -7.17 -4.69 -31.64
C LEU A 830 -6.41 -6.01 -31.36
N GLY A 831 -6.10 -6.26 -30.09
CA GLY A 831 -5.34 -7.43 -29.63
C GLY A 831 -6.17 -8.70 -29.40
N ARG A 832 -7.43 -8.76 -29.85
CA ARG A 832 -8.32 -9.90 -29.55
C ARG A 832 -7.69 -11.25 -29.91
N ASN A 833 -7.23 -11.40 -31.15
CA ASN A 833 -6.66 -12.66 -31.62
C ASN A 833 -5.36 -13.01 -30.88
N PHE A 834 -4.56 -11.98 -30.57
CA PHE A 834 -3.32 -12.15 -29.81
C PHE A 834 -3.58 -12.64 -28.38
N ALA A 835 -4.56 -12.07 -27.70
CA ALA A 835 -4.96 -12.53 -26.38
C ALA A 835 -5.40 -14.00 -26.41
N TYR A 836 -6.12 -14.45 -27.46
CA TYR A 836 -6.45 -15.87 -27.61
C TYR A 836 -5.22 -16.77 -27.79
N VAL A 837 -4.20 -16.32 -28.53
CA VAL A 837 -2.92 -17.06 -28.64
C VAL A 837 -2.29 -17.23 -27.25
N GLU A 838 -2.16 -16.14 -26.48
CA GLU A 838 -1.59 -16.18 -25.12
C GLU A 838 -2.42 -17.08 -24.18
N MET A 839 -3.74 -16.88 -24.12
CA MET A 839 -4.63 -17.63 -23.23
C MET A 839 -4.62 -19.13 -23.55
N ASN A 840 -4.67 -19.49 -24.84
CA ASN A 840 -4.65 -20.89 -25.25
C ASN A 840 -3.32 -21.57 -24.90
N LEU A 841 -2.18 -20.96 -25.26
CA LEU A 841 -0.86 -21.52 -25.00
C LEU A 841 -0.59 -21.66 -23.49
N ILE A 842 -0.83 -20.60 -22.72
CA ILE A 842 -0.53 -20.60 -21.28
C ILE A 842 -1.41 -21.61 -20.54
N LEU A 843 -2.72 -21.62 -20.77
CA LEU A 843 -3.62 -22.57 -20.09
C LEU A 843 -3.34 -24.01 -20.52
N ALA A 844 -3.16 -24.28 -21.81
CA ALA A 844 -2.89 -25.63 -22.30
C ALA A 844 -1.57 -26.18 -21.75
N LYS A 845 -0.46 -25.44 -21.90
CA LYS A 845 0.87 -25.90 -21.47
C LYS A 845 0.98 -26.04 -19.95
N MET A 846 0.38 -25.13 -19.20
CA MET A 846 0.40 -25.22 -17.73
C MET A 846 -0.41 -26.41 -17.22
N HIS A 847 -1.65 -26.62 -17.69
CA HIS A 847 -2.50 -27.71 -17.20
C HIS A 847 -2.10 -29.08 -17.77
N TRP A 848 -1.40 -29.12 -18.91
CA TRP A 848 -0.74 -30.33 -19.37
C TRP A 848 0.40 -30.73 -18.44
N THR A 849 1.22 -29.76 -18.01
CA THR A 849 2.46 -30.01 -17.24
C THR A 849 2.22 -30.21 -15.75
N TYR A 850 1.31 -29.43 -15.14
CA TYR A 850 1.12 -29.37 -13.70
C TYR A 850 -0.33 -29.58 -13.27
N ASP A 851 -0.48 -30.22 -12.12
CA ASP A 851 -1.66 -30.17 -11.27
C ASP A 851 -1.59 -28.95 -10.36
N PHE A 852 -2.71 -28.26 -10.21
CA PHE A 852 -2.82 -27.00 -9.49
C PHE A 852 -3.62 -27.23 -8.21
N ASP A 853 -3.11 -26.76 -7.08
CA ASP A 853 -3.79 -26.83 -5.79
C ASP A 853 -3.83 -25.44 -5.14
N LEU A 854 -5.03 -24.88 -5.00
CA LEU A 854 -5.24 -23.58 -4.34
C LEU A 854 -4.85 -23.67 -2.87
N VAL A 855 -3.92 -22.84 -2.41
CA VAL A 855 -3.39 -22.87 -1.03
C VAL A 855 -4.43 -22.36 -0.04
N ASP A 856 -5.07 -21.23 -0.35
CA ASP A 856 -6.12 -20.63 0.48
C ASP A 856 -7.51 -21.01 -0.07
N LYS A 857 -8.16 -21.99 0.56
CA LYS A 857 -9.50 -22.46 0.17
C LYS A 857 -10.63 -21.52 0.62
N GLU A 858 -10.34 -20.55 1.49
CA GLU A 858 -11.32 -19.58 1.99
C GLU A 858 -11.21 -18.22 1.28
N LEU A 859 -10.31 -18.09 0.29
CA LEU A 859 -10.11 -16.87 -0.48
C LEU A 859 -11.40 -16.45 -1.20
N ASP A 860 -11.99 -15.33 -0.78
CA ASP A 860 -13.05 -14.66 -1.53
C ASP A 860 -12.44 -13.73 -2.59
N TRP A 861 -12.28 -14.25 -3.81
CA TRP A 861 -11.67 -13.51 -4.92
C TRP A 861 -12.40 -12.21 -5.23
N GLU A 862 -13.73 -12.25 -5.30
CA GLU A 862 -14.54 -11.09 -5.67
C GLU A 862 -14.56 -10.03 -4.57
N ALA A 863 -14.64 -10.41 -3.29
CA ALA A 863 -14.67 -9.45 -2.19
C ALA A 863 -13.34 -8.71 -2.00
N ASN A 864 -12.23 -9.37 -2.32
CA ASN A 864 -10.89 -8.79 -2.24
C ASN A 864 -10.46 -8.05 -3.52
N SER A 865 -11.25 -8.16 -4.60
CA SER A 865 -10.98 -7.47 -5.86
C SER A 865 -11.53 -6.05 -5.88
N HIS A 866 -10.76 -5.13 -6.47
CA HIS A 866 -11.11 -3.71 -6.60
C HIS A 866 -10.96 -3.26 -8.06
N ILE A 867 -11.76 -2.31 -8.54
CA ILE A 867 -11.65 -1.75 -9.90
C ILE A 867 -11.29 -0.27 -9.82
N HIS A 868 -10.07 0.05 -10.25
CA HIS A 868 -9.60 1.40 -10.51
C HIS A 868 -9.19 1.48 -11.97
N VAL A 869 -10.15 1.74 -12.86
CA VAL A 869 -10.05 1.52 -14.32
C VAL A 869 -9.92 0.04 -14.71
N MET A 870 -8.95 -0.65 -14.15
CA MET A 870 -8.71 -2.09 -14.28
C MET A 870 -8.80 -2.78 -12.92
N TRP A 871 -8.81 -4.10 -12.93
CA TRP A 871 -8.87 -4.92 -11.72
C TRP A 871 -7.56 -4.90 -10.94
N TRP A 872 -7.69 -4.65 -9.64
CA TRP A 872 -6.69 -4.90 -8.62
C TRP A 872 -7.08 -6.21 -7.97
N LYS A 873 -6.24 -7.22 -8.20
CA LYS A 873 -6.52 -8.62 -7.93
C LYS A 873 -5.88 -9.01 -6.60
N PRO A 874 -6.50 -9.90 -5.81
CA PRO A 874 -5.83 -10.48 -4.65
C PRO A 874 -4.67 -11.38 -5.08
N ASP A 875 -3.81 -11.70 -4.12
CA ASP A 875 -2.74 -12.67 -4.31
C ASP A 875 -3.33 -14.07 -4.45
N LEU A 876 -3.01 -14.76 -5.55
CA LEU A 876 -3.49 -16.11 -5.84
C LEU A 876 -2.41 -17.14 -5.52
N TRP A 877 -2.42 -17.69 -4.31
CA TRP A 877 -1.42 -18.68 -3.91
C TRP A 877 -1.82 -20.09 -4.37
N VAL A 878 -1.00 -20.70 -5.22
CA VAL A 878 -1.24 -22.03 -5.80
C VAL A 878 0.02 -22.87 -5.69
N ARG A 879 -0.14 -24.14 -5.28
CA ARG A 879 0.90 -25.16 -5.36
C ARG A 879 0.81 -25.88 -6.70
N LEU A 880 1.96 -26.07 -7.35
CA LEU A 880 2.07 -26.78 -8.63
C LEU A 880 2.71 -28.15 -8.43
N VAL A 881 2.04 -29.22 -8.84
CA VAL A 881 2.56 -30.60 -8.77
C VAL A 881 2.79 -31.11 -10.20
N PRO A 882 4.01 -31.50 -10.59
CA PRO A 882 4.25 -32.06 -11.93
C PRO A 882 3.39 -33.29 -12.17
N LYS A 883 2.83 -33.44 -13.38
CA LYS A 883 1.92 -34.55 -13.74
C LYS A 883 2.49 -35.95 -13.43
N ASP A 884 3.81 -36.12 -13.54
CA ASP A 884 4.50 -37.41 -13.31
C ASP A 884 4.71 -37.72 -11.81
N LYS A 885 4.40 -36.77 -10.92
CA LYS A 885 4.52 -36.88 -9.46
C LYS A 885 3.17 -36.81 -8.73
N ALA A 886 2.07 -36.58 -9.45
CA ALA A 886 0.73 -36.34 -8.92
C ALA A 886 -0.05 -37.63 -8.66
#